data_AF-A0A4Z2DDX8-F1
#
_entry.id   AF-A0A4Z2DDX8-F1
#
_cell.length_a   1.000
_cell.length_b   1.000
_cell.length_c   1.000
_cell.angle_alpha   90.00
_cell.angle_beta   90.00
_cell.angle_gamma   90.00
#
_symmetry.space_group_name_H-M   'P 1'
#
loop_
_entity.id
_entity.type
_entity.pdbx_description
1 polymer ?
#
loop_
_entity_poly.entity_id
_entity_poly.type
_entity_poly.pdbx_seq_one_letter_code
_entity_poly.pdbx_strand_id
1 'polypeptide(L)'
;MDSQDISVLDMVKKLNIVPSYGWEARFDRKCKKKCRPFTIPRPSQIKDILGMSFRYAFQFYIKKRYIEHRLPFIDAISHVPWRPIYGVPIGGIGCGSIGRGFRGEFCRSSLIPGIYCYDIQPVDQFIVTVRKNNVIIYNQVLSPLTKPPSNGKGLRKWIWGFRPENGYYIGLYPRSWTVYEIPELQLTLVCQQISPVIPHDYQVTCLPVAIFHWKILSWSSENLKVTITFSWRGPDPHQRNKSSDSSKSLYLSENKIDHNATNSHVSTSKNSSSSYSQRSTPFSSGSNVVGCLLERTVGNELACCFGIAAKSTDRVEVSRCPGFYFHDKSLINAPIYRKRLEHNSDINGSGHSSPVSYLSYTEAPSASQFWNNLQSSVIPPDFHAIGYTVSLDCEAAIPPKLAIAVSATTTVPRCKTIGDLDPSQSELEFAVTWHSPVVKFRTGDVVYTRRYVRWFPVDGISGAKSLLNHALDNWRQWVHKIEDWQNPILSNPSLPDWYKSALFNELYYLSDGGTVWLDPIQVDCFKSDLVNCIPLDLVRGYKNGVDLDPYKLTGRKIKTPTTVTEDVKVDSWDHRARLAREMGLFAYLEGHEYRMYNTYDVHHDASWALIKLWPKLQLALNYDCADLTIAEDPTAVYYIYGGKTYSRSSECAVVHDFGDPEDEPWRCTNAYIMFPTDAWKDLNSKLILQVWRDWRITHDHQYLLYMLPIVSRILRKSLVAWDSDNDGLIENSKFPDQTYDAWVGKV
;
A
#
# COMPACT_ATOMS: atom_id res chain seq x y z
N MET A 1 -22.83 -46.50 11.57
CA MET A 1 -21.62 -46.90 10.82
C MET A 1 -21.10 -45.64 10.15
N ASP A 2 -20.03 -45.13 10.74
CA ASP A 2 -19.07 -44.11 10.32
C ASP A 2 -19.59 -42.74 9.87
N SER A 3 -20.08 -41.95 10.84
CA SER A 3 -20.06 -40.49 10.74
C SER A 3 -18.60 -40.03 10.80
N GLN A 4 -17.95 -39.86 9.65
CA GLN A 4 -16.75 -39.04 9.59
C GLN A 4 -17.12 -37.65 10.09
N ASP A 5 -16.55 -37.22 11.22
CA ASP A 5 -16.66 -35.83 11.70
C ASP A 5 -16.16 -34.90 10.59
N ILE A 6 -17.11 -34.26 9.87
CA ILE A 6 -16.80 -33.30 8.82
C ILE A 6 -16.20 -32.08 9.52
N SER A 7 -14.98 -31.66 9.15
CA SER A 7 -14.37 -30.48 9.76
C SER A 7 -15.20 -29.23 9.47
N VAL A 8 -15.21 -28.25 10.38
CA VAL A 8 -15.91 -26.97 10.17
C VAL A 8 -15.46 -26.29 8.88
N LEU A 9 -14.18 -26.41 8.53
CA LEU A 9 -13.64 -25.91 7.27
C LEU A 9 -14.29 -26.58 6.05
N ASP A 10 -14.44 -27.91 6.06
CA ASP A 10 -15.09 -28.65 4.98
C ASP A 10 -16.59 -28.32 4.89
N MET A 11 -17.24 -28.12 6.03
CA MET A 11 -18.64 -27.69 6.09
C MET A 11 -18.83 -26.31 5.46
N VAL A 12 -18.03 -25.30 5.82
CA VAL A 12 -18.16 -23.96 5.21
C VAL A 12 -17.77 -23.94 3.73
N LYS A 13 -16.90 -24.86 3.28
CA LYS A 13 -16.63 -25.09 1.84
C LYS A 13 -17.85 -25.66 1.13
N LYS A 14 -18.50 -26.69 1.70
CA LYS A 14 -19.74 -27.28 1.14
C LYS A 14 -20.89 -26.27 1.05
N LEU A 15 -20.95 -25.31 1.98
CA LEU A 15 -21.90 -24.20 1.96
C LEU A 15 -21.51 -23.06 1.00
N ASN A 16 -20.40 -23.16 0.26
CA ASN A 16 -19.85 -22.11 -0.60
C ASN A 16 -19.62 -20.77 0.12
N ILE A 17 -19.28 -20.82 1.41
CA ILE A 17 -19.01 -19.63 2.22
C ILE A 17 -17.54 -19.19 2.09
N VAL A 18 -16.66 -20.16 1.89
CA VAL A 18 -15.23 -19.97 1.61
C VAL A 18 -14.86 -20.68 0.31
N PRO A 19 -13.82 -20.27 -0.43
CA PRO A 19 -13.45 -20.91 -1.69
C PRO A 19 -12.88 -22.31 -1.44
N SER A 20 -13.02 -23.17 -2.45
CA SER A 20 -12.36 -24.48 -2.47
C SER A 20 -10.86 -24.41 -2.77
N TYR A 21 -10.39 -23.27 -3.31
CA TYR A 21 -9.02 -23.04 -3.73
C TYR A 21 -8.38 -21.90 -2.93
N GLY A 22 -7.07 -22.00 -2.68
CA GLY A 22 -6.28 -20.95 -2.04
C GLY A 22 -5.19 -21.49 -1.15
N TRP A 23 -4.42 -20.59 -0.55
CA TRP A 23 -3.41 -20.96 0.45
C TRP A 23 -4.06 -21.13 1.82
N GLU A 24 -4.06 -22.36 2.32
CA GLU A 24 -4.71 -22.71 3.59
C GLU A 24 -3.71 -22.81 4.75
N ALA A 25 -4.09 -22.24 5.89
CA ALA A 25 -3.32 -22.33 7.13
C ALA A 25 -4.23 -22.34 8.35
N ARG A 26 -4.01 -23.29 9.26
CA ARG A 26 -4.56 -23.25 10.63
C ARG A 26 -3.70 -22.36 11.52
N PHE A 27 -4.24 -21.73 12.55
CA PHE A 27 -3.49 -20.75 13.35
C PHE A 27 -2.30 -21.37 14.11
N ASP A 28 -2.30 -22.67 14.38
CA ASP A 28 -1.17 -23.38 15.00
C ASP A 28 -0.05 -23.74 14.00
N ARG A 29 -0.22 -23.47 12.70
CA ARG A 29 0.78 -23.74 11.67
C ARG A 29 2.12 -23.08 12.01
N LYS A 30 3.15 -23.91 12.15
CA LYS A 30 4.55 -23.47 12.30
C LYS A 30 5.28 -23.65 10.97
N CYS A 31 6.06 -22.65 10.57
CA CYS A 31 6.91 -22.81 9.40
C CYS A 31 8.02 -23.82 9.72
N LYS A 32 8.07 -24.92 8.95
CA LYS A 32 9.07 -25.98 9.13
C LYS A 32 10.48 -25.55 8.69
N LYS A 33 10.56 -24.60 7.76
CA LYS A 33 11.83 -24.07 7.23
C LYS A 33 12.19 -22.78 7.96
N LYS A 34 13.40 -22.71 8.50
CA LYS A 34 13.98 -21.44 8.98
C LYS A 34 14.74 -20.81 7.83
N CYS A 35 14.21 -19.74 7.26
CA CYS A 35 14.94 -18.96 6.26
C CYS A 35 15.88 -17.99 6.99
N ARG A 36 17.10 -17.85 6.48
CA ARG A 36 18.02 -16.80 6.88
C ARG A 36 18.50 -16.09 5.60
N PRO A 37 18.61 -14.76 5.61
CA PRO A 37 19.28 -14.04 4.54
C PRO A 37 20.67 -14.62 4.31
N PHE A 38 21.13 -14.61 3.07
CA PHE A 38 22.49 -15.02 2.75
C PHE A 38 23.47 -13.97 3.25
N THR A 39 24.28 -14.30 4.25
CA THR A 39 25.17 -13.32 4.92
C THR A 39 26.66 -13.62 4.73
N ILE A 40 27.04 -14.84 4.32
CA ILE A 40 28.44 -15.26 4.26
C ILE A 40 28.78 -15.74 2.84
N PRO A 41 29.59 -14.99 2.09
CA PRO A 41 30.08 -15.41 0.78
C PRO A 41 30.96 -16.67 0.91
N ARG A 42 31.03 -17.49 -0.15
CA ARG A 42 31.90 -18.68 -0.14
C ARG A 42 33.37 -18.25 -0.07
N PRO A 43 34.28 -19.02 0.58
CA PRO A 43 35.70 -18.65 0.66
C PRO A 43 36.35 -18.32 -0.69
N SER A 44 35.97 -19.06 -1.74
CA SER A 44 36.45 -18.83 -3.11
C SER A 44 36.02 -17.48 -3.69
N GLN A 45 34.91 -16.89 -3.23
CA GLN A 45 34.37 -15.62 -3.70
C GLN A 45 34.93 -14.42 -2.92
N ILE A 46 35.52 -14.64 -1.74
CA ILE A 46 35.97 -13.55 -0.84
C ILE A 46 37.00 -12.64 -1.52
N LYS A 47 37.97 -13.22 -2.24
CA LYS A 47 39.03 -12.46 -2.91
C LYS A 47 38.45 -11.51 -3.96
N ASP A 48 37.43 -11.96 -4.69
CA ASP A 48 36.85 -11.23 -5.82
C ASP A 48 35.95 -10.07 -5.34
N ILE A 49 35.26 -10.25 -4.21
CA ILE A 49 34.35 -9.23 -3.66
C ILE A 49 35.03 -8.26 -2.71
N LEU A 50 36.18 -8.59 -2.11
CA LEU A 50 36.79 -7.81 -1.01
C LEU A 50 36.94 -6.32 -1.35
N GLY A 51 37.45 -6.02 -2.55
CA GLY A 51 37.64 -4.64 -3.00
C GLY A 51 36.31 -3.89 -3.17
N MET A 52 35.27 -4.56 -3.69
CA MET A 52 33.94 -3.98 -3.79
C MET A 52 33.31 -3.78 -2.41
N SER A 53 33.38 -4.79 -1.52
CA SER A 53 32.84 -4.72 -0.17
C SER A 53 33.46 -3.57 0.64
N PHE A 54 34.78 -3.35 0.49
CA PHE A 54 35.44 -2.20 1.11
C PHE A 54 34.91 -0.87 0.57
N ARG A 55 34.83 -0.71 -0.76
CA ARG A 55 34.26 0.52 -1.36
C ARG A 55 32.80 0.71 -0.98
N TYR A 56 32.01 -0.36 -0.99
CA TYR A 56 30.62 -0.35 -0.55
C TYR A 56 30.49 0.15 0.88
N ALA A 57 31.25 -0.44 1.81
CA ALA A 57 31.21 -0.07 3.22
C ALA A 57 31.60 1.40 3.44
N PHE A 58 32.75 1.83 2.91
CA PHE A 58 33.33 3.13 3.25
C PHE A 58 32.88 4.29 2.35
N GLN A 59 32.66 4.07 1.06
CA GLN A 59 32.26 5.13 0.11
C GLN A 59 30.74 5.31 0.01
N PHE A 60 29.96 4.25 0.28
CA PHE A 60 28.51 4.29 0.13
C PHE A 60 27.76 4.09 1.44
N TYR A 61 27.89 2.93 2.09
CA TYR A 61 27.07 2.56 3.24
C TYR A 61 27.27 3.51 4.42
N ILE A 62 28.52 3.76 4.84
CA ILE A 62 28.80 4.68 5.95
C ILE A 62 28.30 6.09 5.65
N LYS A 63 28.57 6.57 4.43
CA LYS A 63 28.12 7.89 3.98
C LYS A 63 26.60 8.00 4.01
N LYS A 64 25.87 7.06 3.39
CA LYS A 64 24.40 7.07 3.34
C LYS A 64 23.78 6.94 4.72
N ARG A 65 24.19 5.91 5.48
CA ARG A 65 23.55 5.54 6.74
C ARG A 65 23.88 6.47 7.89
N TYR A 66 25.15 6.81 8.06
CA TYR A 66 25.64 7.52 9.23
C TYR A 66 25.89 9.01 8.99
N ILE A 67 26.21 9.44 7.76
CA ILE A 67 26.47 10.86 7.45
C ILE A 67 25.20 11.54 6.91
N GLU A 68 24.55 10.96 5.89
CA GLU A 68 23.35 11.54 5.26
C GLU A 68 22.05 11.19 6.00
N HIS A 69 22.09 10.21 6.90
CA HIS A 69 20.93 9.63 7.59
C HIS A 69 19.83 9.17 6.63
N ARG A 70 20.24 8.60 5.49
CA ARG A 70 19.37 7.97 4.49
C ARG A 70 19.54 6.45 4.54
N LEU A 71 18.51 5.73 4.13
CA LEU A 71 18.61 4.28 3.96
C LEU A 71 19.32 3.96 2.63
N PRO A 72 20.18 2.94 2.57
CA PRO A 72 20.75 2.50 1.30
C PRO A 72 19.68 1.78 0.45
N PHE A 73 19.86 1.76 -0.88
CA PHE A 73 18.97 1.04 -1.81
C PHE A 73 19.15 -0.49 -1.72
N ILE A 74 20.31 -0.97 -1.24
CA ILE A 74 20.57 -2.35 -0.82
C ILE A 74 21.12 -2.28 0.60
N ASP A 75 20.56 -3.00 1.58
CA ASP A 75 21.13 -3.02 2.95
C ASP A 75 21.64 -4.42 3.31
N ALA A 76 22.92 -4.67 3.04
CA ALA A 76 23.58 -5.94 3.33
C ALA A 76 23.90 -6.15 4.83
N ILE A 77 23.59 -5.19 5.70
CA ILE A 77 23.90 -5.25 7.14
C ILE A 77 22.61 -5.36 7.96
N SER A 78 21.62 -4.52 7.66
CA SER A 78 20.33 -4.46 8.36
C SER A 78 19.26 -5.21 7.55
N HIS A 79 19.34 -6.53 7.55
CA HIS A 79 18.38 -7.38 6.84
C HIS A 79 16.94 -7.22 7.32
N VAL A 80 16.00 -7.40 6.40
CA VAL A 80 14.57 -7.43 6.72
C VAL A 80 14.29 -8.66 7.60
N PRO A 81 13.63 -8.50 8.76
CA PRO A 81 13.38 -9.62 9.66
C PRO A 81 12.40 -10.62 9.03
N TRP A 82 12.83 -11.86 8.86
CA TRP A 82 11.96 -12.95 8.40
C TRP A 82 10.90 -13.28 9.47
N ARG A 83 9.62 -13.10 9.13
CA ARG A 83 8.48 -13.44 10.00
C ARG A 83 7.43 -14.25 9.23
N PRO A 84 7.28 -15.57 9.47
CA PRO A 84 6.33 -16.40 8.73
C PRO A 84 4.90 -16.26 9.28
N ILE A 85 4.37 -15.04 9.27
CA ILE A 85 3.05 -14.71 9.82
C ILE A 85 2.10 -14.09 8.79
N TYR A 86 2.60 -13.74 7.60
CA TYR A 86 1.88 -12.94 6.61
C TYR A 86 0.74 -13.71 5.93
N GLY A 87 -0.23 -12.95 5.43
CA GLY A 87 -1.30 -13.39 4.55
C GLY A 87 -1.54 -12.34 3.45
N VAL A 88 -2.72 -12.38 2.84
CA VAL A 88 -3.16 -11.46 1.78
C VAL A 88 -3.21 -10.02 2.32
N PRO A 89 -2.54 -9.04 1.67
CA PRO A 89 -2.56 -7.65 2.08
C PRO A 89 -3.93 -7.00 1.81
N ILE A 90 -4.22 -5.93 2.55
CA ILE A 90 -5.34 -5.04 2.27
C ILE A 90 -4.89 -3.77 1.54
N GLY A 91 -5.72 -3.31 0.61
CA GLY A 91 -5.50 -2.09 -0.17
C GLY A 91 -5.43 -2.32 -1.67
N GLY A 92 -5.81 -1.29 -2.42
CA GLY A 92 -5.58 -1.20 -3.84
C GLY A 92 -4.10 -1.04 -4.22
N ILE A 93 -3.84 -1.03 -5.51
CA ILE A 93 -2.54 -0.80 -6.13
C ILE A 93 -2.18 0.68 -5.98
N GLY A 94 -0.98 0.97 -5.46
CA GLY A 94 -0.43 2.33 -5.44
C GLY A 94 -0.93 3.25 -4.31
N CYS A 95 -1.80 2.75 -3.42
CA CYS A 95 -2.38 3.52 -2.33
C CYS A 95 -1.68 3.32 -0.97
N GLY A 96 -0.60 2.53 -0.95
CA GLY A 96 -0.01 1.96 0.26
C GLY A 96 -0.84 0.78 0.76
N SER A 97 -0.17 -0.28 1.19
CA SER A 97 -0.78 -1.51 1.67
C SER A 97 -0.66 -1.64 3.20
N ILE A 98 -1.54 -2.46 3.78
CA ILE A 98 -1.40 -2.98 5.13
C ILE A 98 -1.51 -4.51 5.05
N GLY A 99 -0.52 -5.23 5.53
CA GLY A 99 -0.57 -6.68 5.61
C GLY A 99 -1.56 -7.15 6.67
N ARG A 100 -2.21 -8.29 6.43
CA ARG A 100 -2.92 -9.02 7.49
C ARG A 100 -2.37 -10.42 7.58
N GLY A 101 -1.92 -10.79 8.76
CA GLY A 101 -1.38 -12.10 9.04
C GLY A 101 -2.48 -13.16 8.97
N PHE A 102 -2.08 -14.42 8.72
CA PHE A 102 -3.05 -15.52 8.63
C PHE A 102 -3.76 -15.82 9.95
N ARG A 103 -3.29 -15.26 11.08
CA ARG A 103 -3.93 -15.36 12.40
C ARG A 103 -4.74 -14.10 12.76
N GLY A 104 -4.90 -13.17 11.81
CA GLY A 104 -5.73 -11.98 11.93
C GLY A 104 -4.98 -10.70 12.31
N GLU A 105 -3.67 -10.73 12.57
CA GLU A 105 -2.91 -9.54 12.98
C GLU A 105 -2.70 -8.56 11.82
N PHE A 106 -2.97 -7.27 12.04
CA PHE A 106 -2.55 -6.22 11.11
C PHE A 106 -1.05 -6.00 11.25
N CYS A 107 -0.31 -6.32 10.20
CA CYS A 107 1.15 -6.33 10.17
C CYS A 107 1.64 -5.65 8.89
N ARG A 108 2.97 -5.47 8.76
CA ARG A 108 3.66 -5.05 7.52
C ARG A 108 2.90 -4.00 6.67
N SER A 109 3.19 -2.72 6.84
CA SER A 109 2.56 -1.66 6.03
C SER A 109 3.56 -0.89 5.17
N SER A 110 3.14 -0.45 3.99
CA SER A 110 3.93 0.34 3.03
C SER A 110 3.32 1.75 2.79
N LEU A 111 2.75 2.36 3.84
CA LEU A 111 2.00 3.63 3.71
C LEU A 111 2.88 4.82 3.29
N ILE A 112 4.13 4.86 3.77
CA ILE A 112 5.10 5.87 3.34
C ILE A 112 5.83 5.32 2.11
N PRO A 113 5.90 6.06 0.99
CA PRO A 113 6.59 5.60 -0.21
C PRO A 113 7.99 5.02 0.08
N GLY A 114 8.19 3.76 -0.28
CA GLY A 114 9.46 3.05 -0.13
C GLY A 114 9.87 2.66 1.30
N ILE A 115 8.98 2.80 2.29
CA ILE A 115 9.25 2.43 3.69
C ILE A 115 8.27 1.35 4.14
N TYR A 116 8.81 0.26 4.69
CA TYR A 116 8.03 -0.81 5.31
C TYR A 116 8.06 -0.69 6.84
N CYS A 117 6.88 -0.68 7.45
CA CYS A 117 6.71 -0.83 8.89
C CYS A 117 6.37 -2.28 9.21
N TYR A 118 7.20 -2.99 9.98
CA TYR A 118 6.94 -4.39 10.37
C TYR A 118 6.27 -4.52 11.74
N ASP A 119 6.03 -3.41 12.43
CA ASP A 119 5.49 -3.42 13.78
C ASP A 119 3.97 -3.60 13.76
N ILE A 120 3.50 -4.46 14.65
CA ILE A 120 2.08 -4.73 14.84
C ILE A 120 1.55 -3.74 15.87
N GLN A 121 0.44 -3.07 15.55
CA GLN A 121 -0.32 -2.34 16.55
C GLN A 121 -1.20 -3.32 17.32
N PRO A 122 -1.00 -3.46 18.64
CA PRO A 122 -1.67 -4.48 19.43
C PRO A 122 -3.17 -4.21 19.59
N VAL A 123 -3.60 -2.96 19.39
CA VAL A 123 -5.01 -2.52 19.49
C VAL A 123 -5.80 -2.78 18.20
N ASP A 124 -5.13 -3.05 17.08
CA ASP A 124 -5.79 -3.29 15.80
C ASP A 124 -6.30 -4.74 15.79
N GLN A 125 -7.58 -4.93 16.16
CA GLN A 125 -8.16 -6.25 16.47
C GLN A 125 -9.64 -6.32 16.08
N PHE A 126 -10.10 -7.55 15.85
CA PHE A 126 -11.51 -7.89 15.98
C PHE A 126 -11.76 -8.58 17.32
N ILE A 127 -12.87 -8.22 17.96
CA ILE A 127 -13.32 -8.77 19.24
C ILE A 127 -14.73 -9.29 19.05
N VAL A 128 -15.04 -10.47 19.59
CA VAL A 128 -16.40 -11.00 19.62
C VAL A 128 -16.96 -10.95 21.02
N THR A 129 -18.22 -10.53 21.14
CA THR A 129 -19.02 -10.67 22.35
C THR A 129 -20.33 -11.38 22.00
N VAL A 130 -20.63 -12.48 22.70
CA VAL A 130 -21.89 -13.23 22.53
C VAL A 130 -22.72 -13.12 23.78
N ARG A 131 -23.99 -12.79 23.58
CA ARG A 131 -25.01 -12.67 24.63
C ARG A 131 -26.14 -13.64 24.38
N LYS A 132 -26.59 -14.32 25.44
CA LYS A 132 -27.81 -15.12 25.47
C LYS A 132 -28.73 -14.52 26.53
N ASN A 133 -29.96 -14.17 26.16
CA ASN A 133 -30.92 -13.51 27.04
C ASN A 133 -30.33 -12.27 27.75
N ASN A 134 -29.58 -11.44 27.01
CA ASN A 134 -28.83 -10.27 27.51
C ASN A 134 -27.77 -10.57 28.59
N VAL A 135 -27.41 -11.83 28.81
CA VAL A 135 -26.27 -12.24 29.64
C VAL A 135 -25.10 -12.57 28.73
N ILE A 136 -23.90 -12.06 29.05
CA ILE A 136 -22.69 -12.38 28.29
C ILE A 136 -22.25 -13.80 28.62
N ILE A 137 -22.09 -14.60 27.58
CA ILE A 137 -21.62 -15.97 27.68
C ILE A 137 -20.23 -16.16 27.06
N TYR A 138 -19.77 -15.19 26.24
CA TYR A 138 -18.47 -15.23 25.60
C TYR A 138 -17.99 -13.82 25.25
N ASN A 139 -16.73 -13.50 25.52
CA ASN A 139 -16.10 -12.24 25.14
C ASN A 139 -14.60 -12.44 24.92
N GLN A 140 -14.10 -12.28 23.70
CA GLN A 140 -12.78 -12.76 23.31
C GLN A 140 -12.16 -11.90 22.20
N VAL A 141 -10.88 -11.57 22.33
CA VAL A 141 -10.07 -11.06 21.21
C VAL A 141 -9.82 -12.21 20.23
N LEU A 142 -10.13 -12.01 18.95
CA LEU A 142 -9.99 -13.01 17.89
C LEU A 142 -8.53 -13.15 17.41
N SER A 143 -7.63 -13.42 18.37
CA SER A 143 -6.19 -13.59 18.17
C SER A 143 -5.67 -14.75 19.02
N PRO A 144 -4.78 -15.61 18.48
CA PRO A 144 -4.18 -16.71 19.23
C PRO A 144 -3.03 -16.28 20.14
N LEU A 145 -2.63 -15.00 20.12
CA LEU A 145 -1.68 -14.47 21.09
C LEU A 145 -2.29 -14.61 22.48
N THR A 146 -1.55 -15.20 23.43
CA THR A 146 -2.04 -15.43 24.82
C THR A 146 -1.93 -14.20 25.70
N LYS A 147 -1.20 -13.18 25.25
CA LYS A 147 -1.00 -11.89 25.93
C LYS A 147 -0.83 -10.80 24.89
N PRO A 148 -1.17 -9.54 25.22
CA PRO A 148 -0.93 -8.44 24.29
C PRO A 148 0.59 -8.32 24.00
N PRO A 149 0.95 -7.87 22.80
CA PRO A 149 2.33 -7.49 22.47
C PRO A 149 2.94 -6.49 23.48
N SER A 150 4.27 -6.43 23.54
CA SER A 150 5.01 -5.62 24.53
C SER A 150 4.70 -4.13 24.48
N ASN A 151 4.37 -3.60 23.29
CA ASN A 151 3.93 -2.23 23.04
C ASN A 151 2.44 -1.97 23.39
N GLY A 152 1.72 -2.95 23.93
CA GLY A 152 0.28 -2.91 24.24
C GLY A 152 -0.08 -3.20 25.70
N LYS A 153 0.77 -2.81 26.67
CA LYS A 153 0.55 -3.14 28.10
C LYS A 153 -0.81 -2.69 28.66
N GLY A 154 -1.42 -1.63 28.15
CA GLY A 154 -2.76 -1.21 28.59
C GLY A 154 -3.91 -2.14 28.16
N LEU A 155 -3.63 -3.12 27.30
CA LEU A 155 -4.61 -4.11 26.81
C LEU A 155 -4.61 -5.41 27.64
N ARG A 156 -3.94 -5.44 28.80
CA ARG A 156 -3.85 -6.64 29.66
C ARG A 156 -5.19 -7.13 30.22
N LYS A 157 -6.19 -6.25 30.28
CA LYS A 157 -7.55 -6.60 30.73
C LYS A 157 -8.38 -7.29 29.64
N TRP A 158 -7.95 -7.20 28.38
CA TRP A 158 -8.61 -7.90 27.29
C TRP A 158 -8.36 -9.40 27.44
N ILE A 159 -9.34 -10.21 27.03
CA ILE A 159 -9.23 -11.67 27.05
C ILE A 159 -8.61 -12.10 25.72
N TRP A 160 -7.36 -12.57 25.81
CA TRP A 160 -6.52 -13.02 24.70
C TRP A 160 -6.49 -14.55 24.63
N GLY A 161 -5.85 -15.13 23.62
CA GLY A 161 -5.61 -16.58 23.53
C GLY A 161 -6.76 -17.36 22.89
N PHE A 162 -7.31 -16.88 21.78
CA PHE A 162 -8.23 -17.68 20.97
C PHE A 162 -7.54 -18.98 20.55
N ARG A 163 -8.23 -20.12 20.70
CA ARG A 163 -7.61 -21.45 20.49
C ARG A 163 -7.13 -21.58 19.04
N PRO A 164 -5.82 -21.80 18.80
CA PRO A 164 -5.31 -21.78 17.44
C PRO A 164 -5.77 -22.97 16.59
N GLU A 165 -6.11 -24.10 17.21
CA GLU A 165 -6.75 -25.25 16.58
C GLU A 165 -8.16 -24.96 16.02
N ASN A 166 -8.81 -23.89 16.49
CA ASN A 166 -10.16 -23.48 16.07
C ASN A 166 -10.13 -22.32 15.05
N GLY A 167 -8.94 -21.93 14.57
CA GLY A 167 -8.76 -20.80 13.66
C GLY A 167 -8.18 -21.25 12.32
N TYR A 168 -8.87 -20.95 11.22
CA TYR A 168 -8.44 -21.29 9.87
C TYR A 168 -8.33 -20.04 9.00
N TYR A 169 -7.44 -20.10 8.02
CA TYR A 169 -7.18 -19.03 7.06
C TYR A 169 -7.11 -19.58 5.65
N ILE A 170 -7.71 -18.87 4.70
CA ILE A 170 -7.59 -19.12 3.27
C ILE A 170 -7.23 -17.82 2.57
N GLY A 171 -6.09 -17.80 1.85
CA GLY A 171 -5.67 -16.69 1.02
C GLY A 171 -5.88 -16.96 -0.47
N LEU A 172 -6.64 -16.11 -1.15
CA LEU A 172 -6.78 -16.11 -2.61
C LEU A 172 -6.89 -14.66 -3.08
N TYR A 173 -5.73 -14.01 -3.20
CA TYR A 173 -5.63 -12.59 -3.52
C TYR A 173 -6.55 -12.21 -4.70
N PRO A 174 -7.34 -11.12 -4.59
CA PRO A 174 -7.26 -10.05 -3.59
C PRO A 174 -8.18 -10.24 -2.37
N ARG A 175 -8.64 -11.47 -2.13
CA ARG A 175 -9.52 -11.82 -1.01
C ARG A 175 -8.84 -12.80 -0.05
N SER A 176 -9.30 -12.81 1.20
CA SER A 176 -8.98 -13.88 2.12
C SER A 176 -10.11 -14.13 3.09
N TRP A 177 -10.14 -15.33 3.67
CA TRP A 177 -11.15 -15.74 4.64
C TRP A 177 -10.46 -16.17 5.92
N THR A 178 -10.98 -15.71 7.06
CA THR A 178 -10.58 -16.18 8.38
C THR A 178 -11.80 -16.81 9.05
N VAL A 179 -11.68 -18.07 9.43
CA VAL A 179 -12.74 -18.85 10.08
C VAL A 179 -12.39 -19.03 11.55
N TYR A 180 -13.31 -18.69 12.43
CA TYR A 180 -13.21 -18.86 13.87
C TYR A 180 -14.33 -19.78 14.35
N GLU A 181 -13.95 -20.92 14.90
CA GLU A 181 -14.87 -21.90 15.47
C GLU A 181 -14.98 -21.70 16.99
N ILE A 182 -16.21 -21.60 17.50
CA ILE A 182 -16.51 -21.53 18.94
C ILE A 182 -17.43 -22.71 19.28
N PRO A 183 -16.86 -23.93 19.45
CA PRO A 183 -17.63 -25.15 19.60
C PRO A 183 -18.59 -25.12 20.80
N GLU A 184 -18.16 -24.50 21.91
CA GLU A 184 -18.95 -24.37 23.14
C GLU A 184 -20.26 -23.59 22.95
N LEU A 185 -20.37 -22.80 21.86
CA LEU A 185 -21.57 -22.06 21.49
C LEU A 185 -22.25 -22.58 20.21
N GLN A 186 -21.70 -23.62 19.57
CA GLN A 186 -22.12 -24.08 18.24
C GLN A 186 -22.18 -22.92 17.24
N LEU A 187 -21.14 -22.07 17.28
CA LEU A 187 -21.05 -20.82 16.54
C LEU A 187 -19.78 -20.82 15.69
N THR A 188 -19.91 -20.47 14.41
CA THR A 188 -18.78 -20.26 13.50
C THR A 188 -18.84 -18.86 12.93
N LEU A 189 -17.73 -18.13 13.00
CA LEU A 189 -17.58 -16.79 12.44
C LEU A 189 -16.67 -16.87 11.23
N VAL A 190 -17.10 -16.34 10.09
CA VAL A 190 -16.28 -16.25 8.87
C VAL A 190 -16.10 -14.79 8.50
N CYS A 191 -14.86 -14.31 8.56
CA CYS A 191 -14.47 -12.97 8.12
C CYS A 191 -13.90 -13.05 6.70
N GLN A 192 -14.64 -12.58 5.71
CA GLN A 192 -14.15 -12.35 4.36
C GLN A 192 -13.54 -10.95 4.27
N GLN A 193 -12.24 -10.90 4.01
CA GLN A 193 -11.48 -9.69 3.68
C GLN A 193 -11.48 -9.48 2.17
N ILE A 194 -11.76 -8.26 1.72
CA ILE A 194 -11.81 -7.90 0.30
C ILE A 194 -11.02 -6.61 0.06
N SER A 195 -10.05 -6.68 -0.85
CA SER A 195 -9.40 -5.51 -1.45
C SER A 195 -9.96 -5.27 -2.86
N PRO A 196 -10.18 -4.02 -3.28
CA PRO A 196 -10.84 -3.68 -4.54
C PRO A 196 -9.92 -3.81 -5.77
N VAL A 197 -9.17 -4.89 -5.91
CA VAL A 197 -8.20 -5.07 -7.01
C VAL A 197 -8.86 -5.81 -8.18
N ILE A 198 -9.12 -5.08 -9.26
CA ILE A 198 -9.95 -5.54 -10.37
C ILE A 198 -9.24 -5.25 -11.71
N PRO A 199 -8.89 -6.28 -12.50
CA PRO A 199 -8.33 -6.10 -13.83
C PRO A 199 -9.15 -5.14 -14.69
N HIS A 200 -8.47 -4.30 -15.48
CA HIS A 200 -9.05 -3.28 -16.35
C HIS A 200 -9.87 -2.15 -15.67
N ASP A 201 -10.03 -2.15 -14.34
CA ASP A 201 -10.67 -1.07 -13.58
C ASP A 201 -9.61 -0.19 -12.89
N TYR A 202 -9.23 0.90 -13.55
CA TYR A 202 -8.12 1.78 -13.13
C TYR A 202 -8.51 2.84 -12.09
N GLN A 203 -9.77 2.86 -11.67
CA GLN A 203 -10.28 3.72 -10.60
C GLN A 203 -10.42 2.92 -9.31
N VAL A 204 -11.18 1.83 -9.33
CA VAL A 204 -11.46 1.02 -8.14
C VAL A 204 -10.19 0.32 -7.62
N THR A 205 -9.31 -0.10 -8.53
CA THR A 205 -8.07 -0.79 -8.17
C THR A 205 -7.09 0.05 -7.37
N CYS A 206 -7.21 1.37 -7.33
CA CYS A 206 -6.27 2.24 -6.58
C CYS A 206 -6.81 2.74 -5.23
N LEU A 207 -7.95 2.23 -4.76
CA LEU A 207 -8.59 2.74 -3.54
C LEU A 207 -7.91 2.23 -2.25
N PRO A 208 -7.63 3.12 -1.25
CA PRO A 208 -7.03 2.77 0.04
C PRO A 208 -8.06 2.21 1.03
N VAL A 209 -8.85 1.24 0.59
CA VAL A 209 -9.96 0.67 1.37
C VAL A 209 -9.89 -0.85 1.43
N ALA A 210 -10.50 -1.41 2.47
CA ALA A 210 -10.78 -2.82 2.54
C ALA A 210 -12.09 -3.09 3.27
N ILE A 211 -12.73 -4.20 2.91
CA ILE A 211 -13.99 -4.65 3.50
C ILE A 211 -13.74 -5.88 4.34
N PHE A 212 -14.41 -5.95 5.48
CA PHE A 212 -14.53 -7.15 6.28
C PHE A 212 -16.00 -7.54 6.38
N HIS A 213 -16.41 -8.47 5.54
CA HIS A 213 -17.75 -9.05 5.55
C HIS A 213 -17.76 -10.26 6.48
N TRP A 214 -18.57 -10.20 7.52
CA TRP A 214 -18.70 -11.26 8.51
C TRP A 214 -19.96 -12.06 8.25
N LYS A 215 -19.83 -13.37 8.12
CA LYS A 215 -20.92 -14.34 8.19
C LYS A 215 -20.88 -15.04 9.53
N ILE A 216 -22.00 -15.03 10.24
CA ILE A 216 -22.15 -15.62 11.56
C ILE A 216 -23.10 -16.80 11.42
N LEU A 217 -22.57 -18.01 11.62
CA LEU A 217 -23.30 -19.27 11.45
C LEU A 217 -23.55 -19.89 12.82
N SER A 218 -24.80 -20.22 13.13
CA SER A 218 -25.16 -20.86 14.40
C SER A 218 -26.02 -22.11 14.18
N TRP A 219 -25.62 -23.18 14.87
CA TRP A 219 -26.40 -24.40 15.03
C TRP A 219 -27.10 -24.44 16.39
N SER A 220 -27.00 -23.36 17.17
CA SER A 220 -27.60 -23.28 18.50
C SER A 220 -29.11 -23.40 18.44
N SER A 221 -29.70 -24.10 19.40
CA SER A 221 -31.16 -24.17 19.60
C SER A 221 -31.77 -22.87 20.13
N GLU A 222 -30.95 -21.85 20.36
CA GLU A 222 -31.29 -20.60 21.03
C GLU A 222 -30.90 -19.39 20.18
N ASN A 223 -31.60 -18.27 20.36
CA ASN A 223 -31.21 -17.01 19.72
C ASN A 223 -29.94 -16.48 20.40
N LEU A 224 -28.93 -16.13 19.60
CA LEU A 224 -27.69 -15.56 20.09
C LEU A 224 -27.55 -14.12 19.59
N LYS A 225 -27.32 -13.18 20.50
CA LYS A 225 -26.99 -11.80 20.14
C LYS A 225 -25.46 -11.70 20.05
N VAL A 226 -24.94 -11.49 18.85
CA VAL A 226 -23.51 -11.47 18.55
C VAL A 226 -23.10 -10.04 18.20
N THR A 227 -22.09 -9.53 18.91
CA THR A 227 -21.43 -8.26 18.61
C THR A 227 -20.03 -8.56 18.10
N ILE A 228 -19.68 -7.99 16.95
CA ILE A 228 -18.29 -7.91 16.48
C ILE A 228 -17.84 -6.46 16.65
N THR A 229 -16.70 -6.27 17.30
CA THR A 229 -16.08 -4.96 17.49
C THR A 229 -14.77 -4.91 16.72
N PHE A 230 -14.62 -3.89 15.88
CA PHE A 230 -13.39 -3.59 15.18
C PHE A 230 -12.70 -2.41 15.86
N SER A 231 -11.52 -2.64 16.46
CA SER A 231 -10.68 -1.59 17.05
C SER A 231 -9.49 -1.27 16.14
N TRP A 232 -9.12 0.01 16.08
CA TRP A 232 -8.15 0.49 15.11
C TRP A 232 -7.36 1.71 15.58
N ARG A 233 -6.07 1.71 15.27
CA ARG A 233 -5.14 2.85 15.27
C ARG A 233 -4.39 2.93 13.95
N GLY A 234 -4.13 1.79 13.32
CA GLY A 234 -3.37 1.68 12.08
C GLY A 234 -1.85 1.79 12.28
N PRO A 235 -1.05 1.57 11.23
CA PRO A 235 0.40 1.46 11.33
C PRO A 235 1.12 2.71 11.86
N ASP A 236 2.17 2.51 12.67
CA ASP A 236 2.92 3.58 13.33
C ASP A 236 4.44 3.34 13.16
N PRO A 237 5.00 3.59 11.96
CA PRO A 237 6.43 3.36 11.70
C PRO A 237 7.30 4.24 12.59
N HIS A 238 8.48 3.72 12.90
CA HIS A 238 9.51 4.52 13.56
C HIS A 238 9.85 5.77 12.74
N GLN A 239 9.98 6.89 13.44
CA GLN A 239 10.38 8.15 12.85
C GLN A 239 11.77 8.02 12.21
N ARG A 240 11.89 8.46 10.95
CA ARG A 240 13.20 8.61 10.30
C ARG A 240 13.94 9.81 10.91
N ASN A 241 15.24 9.69 11.13
CA ASN A 241 16.10 10.82 11.55
C ASN A 241 15.95 12.00 10.58
N LYS A 242 16.22 13.25 10.98
CA LYS A 242 16.22 14.37 10.01
C LYS A 242 17.41 14.24 9.07
N SER A 243 17.20 14.34 7.76
CA SER A 243 18.30 14.36 6.78
C SER A 243 19.00 15.72 6.78
N SER A 244 20.31 15.73 6.58
CA SER A 244 21.11 16.96 6.48
C SER A 244 20.59 17.95 5.42
N ASP A 245 20.01 17.44 4.33
CA ASP A 245 19.50 18.24 3.21
C ASP A 245 18.13 18.90 3.46
N SER A 246 17.39 18.45 4.49
CA SER A 246 16.03 18.97 4.78
C SER A 246 16.03 20.42 5.26
N SER A 247 17.21 20.93 5.64
CA SER A 247 17.44 22.31 6.04
C SER A 247 17.26 23.33 4.91
N LYS A 248 17.23 22.91 3.63
CA LYS A 248 17.08 23.82 2.48
C LYS A 248 15.64 23.99 1.99
N SER A 249 14.74 23.03 2.21
CA SER A 249 13.36 23.11 1.71
C SER A 249 12.41 23.89 2.64
N LEU A 250 12.72 24.02 3.94
CA LEU A 250 11.92 24.82 4.87
C LEU A 250 11.99 26.33 4.61
N TYR A 251 13.04 26.83 3.98
CA TYR A 251 13.19 28.28 3.71
C TYR A 251 12.38 28.79 2.51
N LEU A 252 11.80 27.90 1.70
CA LEU A 252 10.96 28.28 0.55
C LEU A 252 9.46 28.31 0.88
N SER A 253 9.03 27.84 2.06
CA SER A 253 7.61 27.86 2.47
C SER A 253 7.21 29.09 3.29
N GLU A 254 8.16 29.91 3.77
CA GLU A 254 7.86 30.96 4.76
C GLU A 254 7.82 32.40 4.23
N ASN A 255 8.17 32.71 2.98
CA ASN A 255 8.13 34.11 2.53
C ASN A 255 7.70 34.32 1.06
N LYS A 256 6.63 35.13 0.93
CA LYS A 256 6.06 35.79 -0.26
C LYS A 256 5.14 34.97 -1.17
N ILE A 257 3.83 35.15 -0.95
CA ILE A 257 2.83 35.02 -2.01
C ILE A 257 1.95 36.28 -1.95
N ASP A 258 2.14 37.17 -2.92
CA ASP A 258 1.30 38.36 -3.13
C ASP A 258 0.01 37.99 -3.86
N HIS A 259 -1.06 38.71 -3.52
CA HIS A 259 -2.41 38.52 -4.02
C HIS A 259 -2.56 38.92 -5.50
N ASN A 260 -2.88 37.95 -6.38
CA ASN A 260 -3.93 38.03 -7.42
C ASN A 260 -3.69 37.02 -8.56
N ALA A 261 -4.36 35.86 -8.51
CA ALA A 261 -4.81 35.14 -9.70
C ALA A 261 -5.80 34.04 -9.30
N THR A 262 -7.03 34.13 -9.80
CA THR A 262 -8.09 33.12 -9.70
C THR A 262 -7.76 31.92 -10.59
N ASN A 263 -7.36 30.80 -10.01
CA ASN A 263 -7.52 29.46 -10.58
C ASN A 263 -7.81 28.46 -9.47
N SER A 264 -8.98 27.84 -9.54
CA SER A 264 -9.56 26.97 -8.52
C SER A 264 -9.12 25.52 -8.69
N HIS A 265 -7.86 25.19 -8.38
CA HIS A 265 -7.46 23.83 -8.03
C HIS A 265 -6.30 23.88 -7.04
N VAL A 266 -6.50 23.25 -5.88
CA VAL A 266 -5.59 23.22 -4.72
C VAL A 266 -5.41 24.59 -4.04
N SER A 267 -6.52 25.13 -3.50
CA SER A 267 -6.39 25.94 -2.29
C SER A 267 -5.90 25.01 -1.19
N THR A 268 -4.60 24.98 -0.91
CA THR A 268 -4.12 24.59 0.42
C THR A 268 -4.88 25.47 1.39
N SER A 269 -5.81 24.88 2.14
CA SER A 269 -6.50 25.54 3.23
C SER A 269 -5.46 26.33 4.02
N LYS A 270 -5.70 27.64 4.12
CA LYS A 270 -4.93 28.60 4.92
C LYS A 270 -4.32 27.91 6.14
N ASN A 271 -3.05 28.19 6.41
CA ASN A 271 -2.32 27.93 7.65
C ASN A 271 -3.18 28.19 8.91
N SER A 272 -4.01 27.25 9.32
CA SER A 272 -4.24 26.98 10.74
C SER A 272 -3.24 25.91 11.09
N SER A 273 -2.16 26.27 11.80
CA SER A 273 -1.38 25.26 12.51
C SER A 273 -2.38 24.42 13.32
N SER A 274 -2.56 23.16 12.94
CA SER A 274 -3.49 22.29 13.64
C SER A 274 -3.04 22.23 15.09
N SER A 275 -3.85 22.68 16.05
CA SER A 275 -3.49 22.71 17.48
C SER A 275 -3.31 21.32 18.11
N TYR A 276 -3.48 20.26 17.32
CA TYR A 276 -3.47 18.87 17.73
C TYR A 276 -2.48 18.03 16.91
N SER A 277 -1.90 17.02 17.57
CA SER A 277 -1.11 15.94 16.94
C SER A 277 -1.98 14.77 16.48
N GLN A 278 -3.12 14.55 17.15
CA GLN A 278 -4.10 13.52 16.81
C GLN A 278 -5.51 14.07 17.03
N ARG A 279 -6.44 13.75 16.12
CA ARG A 279 -7.87 14.05 16.27
C ARG A 279 -8.69 12.83 15.90
N SER A 280 -9.64 12.47 16.74
CA SER A 280 -10.60 11.43 16.45
C SER A 280 -12.02 11.97 16.49
N THR A 281 -12.87 11.49 15.59
CA THR A 281 -14.23 11.99 15.43
C THR A 281 -15.20 10.89 14.99
N PRO A 282 -16.41 10.81 15.58
CA PRO A 282 -17.45 9.94 15.09
C PRO A 282 -18.06 10.53 13.83
N PHE A 283 -18.61 9.68 12.97
CA PHE A 283 -19.43 10.15 11.87
C PHE A 283 -20.59 9.20 11.62
N SER A 284 -21.63 9.77 11.03
CA SER A 284 -22.68 9.04 10.33
C SER A 284 -22.77 9.61 8.91
N SER A 285 -23.13 8.76 7.95
CA SER A 285 -23.33 9.17 6.57
C SER A 285 -24.49 8.41 5.96
N GLY A 286 -25.35 9.15 5.24
CA GLY A 286 -26.62 8.62 4.79
C GLY A 286 -27.45 8.09 5.95
N SER A 287 -28.27 7.06 5.69
CA SER A 287 -29.10 6.40 6.70
C SER A 287 -28.43 5.20 7.37
N ASN A 288 -27.30 4.71 6.88
CA ASN A 288 -26.81 3.38 7.26
C ASN A 288 -25.29 3.24 7.48
N VAL A 289 -24.44 4.22 7.16
CA VAL A 289 -22.99 4.09 7.44
C VAL A 289 -22.65 4.83 8.73
N VAL A 290 -22.10 4.10 9.70
CA VAL A 290 -21.76 4.62 11.03
C VAL A 290 -20.32 4.23 11.36
N GLY A 291 -19.49 5.21 11.76
CA GLY A 291 -18.08 4.96 11.97
C GLY A 291 -17.32 5.99 12.79
N CYS A 292 -16.00 5.80 12.84
CA CYS A 292 -15.05 6.65 13.53
C CYS A 292 -13.87 6.96 12.60
N LEU A 293 -13.30 8.16 12.73
CA LEU A 293 -12.12 8.61 12.01
C LEU A 293 -11.01 8.99 13.00
N LEU A 294 -9.75 8.83 12.59
CA LEU A 294 -8.55 9.16 13.36
C LEU A 294 -7.52 9.81 12.43
N GLU A 295 -7.38 11.13 12.54
CA GLU A 295 -6.34 11.90 11.88
C GLU A 295 -5.08 11.94 12.72
N ARG A 296 -3.94 11.63 12.08
CA ARG A 296 -2.62 11.76 12.67
C ARG A 296 -1.54 11.77 11.58
N THR A 297 -0.34 12.16 11.98
CA THR A 297 0.84 12.05 11.13
C THR A 297 1.53 10.70 11.37
N VAL A 298 1.55 9.84 10.36
CA VAL A 298 2.24 8.55 10.35
C VAL A 298 3.74 8.79 10.17
N GLY A 299 4.56 8.22 11.06
CA GLY A 299 6.03 8.36 10.99
C GLY A 299 6.55 9.79 11.13
N ASN A 300 5.73 10.73 11.63
CA ASN A 300 6.00 12.17 11.67
C ASN A 300 6.27 12.82 10.29
N GLU A 301 5.84 12.18 9.20
CA GLU A 301 6.03 12.70 7.85
C GLU A 301 4.80 12.58 6.93
N LEU A 302 3.88 11.67 7.21
CA LEU A 302 2.75 11.38 6.34
C LEU A 302 1.41 11.69 7.03
N ALA A 303 0.74 12.76 6.63
CA ALA A 303 -0.62 13.03 7.10
C ALA A 303 -1.57 11.92 6.62
N CYS A 304 -2.33 11.35 7.55
CA CYS A 304 -3.28 10.28 7.26
C CYS A 304 -4.52 10.39 8.15
N CYS A 305 -5.70 10.26 7.53
CA CYS A 305 -6.94 10.01 8.22
C CYS A 305 -7.29 8.53 8.09
N PHE A 306 -7.11 7.76 9.17
CA PHE A 306 -7.65 6.42 9.26
C PHE A 306 -9.15 6.48 9.52
N GLY A 307 -9.89 5.51 9.00
CA GLY A 307 -11.30 5.40 9.29
C GLY A 307 -11.76 3.96 9.34
N ILE A 308 -12.67 3.67 10.25
CA ILE A 308 -13.39 2.39 10.30
C ILE A 308 -14.89 2.68 10.39
N ALA A 309 -15.70 1.87 9.73
CA ALA A 309 -17.15 1.99 9.74
C ALA A 309 -17.83 0.63 9.65
N ALA A 310 -19.10 0.59 10.03
CA ALA A 310 -19.98 -0.54 9.83
C ALA A 310 -21.31 -0.10 9.21
N LYS A 311 -21.98 -1.04 8.54
CA LYS A 311 -23.31 -0.82 7.95
C LYS A 311 -24.41 -1.16 8.96
N SER A 312 -25.22 -0.16 9.30
CA SER A 312 -26.43 -0.28 10.11
C SER A 312 -27.62 -0.69 9.24
N THR A 313 -28.48 -1.57 9.75
CA THR A 313 -29.70 -2.01 9.07
C THR A 313 -30.78 -2.32 10.13
N ASP A 314 -32.00 -2.64 9.72
CA ASP A 314 -33.07 -3.06 10.65
C ASP A 314 -32.69 -4.27 11.52
N ARG A 315 -31.68 -5.06 11.11
CA ARG A 315 -31.18 -6.25 11.83
C ARG A 315 -29.81 -6.06 12.46
N VAL A 316 -29.16 -4.92 12.22
CA VAL A 316 -27.78 -4.66 12.64
C VAL A 316 -27.70 -3.29 13.29
N GLU A 317 -27.42 -3.30 14.59
CA GLU A 317 -27.23 -2.09 15.38
C GLU A 317 -25.74 -1.77 15.50
N VAL A 318 -25.37 -0.51 15.24
CA VAL A 318 -23.97 -0.07 15.24
C VAL A 318 -23.75 0.94 16.36
N SER A 319 -22.67 0.76 17.13
CA SER A 319 -22.20 1.73 18.14
C SER A 319 -20.72 2.07 17.99
N ARG A 320 -20.37 3.29 18.41
CA ARG A 320 -19.03 3.88 18.23
C ARG A 320 -18.35 4.17 19.54
N CYS A 321 -17.05 3.89 19.57
CA CYS A 321 -16.11 4.47 20.53
C CYS A 321 -15.10 5.33 19.74
N PRO A 322 -15.32 6.65 19.65
CA PRO A 322 -14.50 7.55 18.85
C PRO A 322 -13.13 7.81 19.46
N GLY A 323 -12.81 7.27 20.65
CA GLY A 323 -11.47 7.38 21.22
C GLY A 323 -11.34 6.59 22.51
N PHE A 324 -10.25 5.84 22.63
CA PHE A 324 -9.76 5.30 23.89
C PHE A 324 -8.23 5.22 23.85
N TYR A 325 -7.57 5.30 25.01
CA TYR A 325 -6.11 5.14 25.10
C TYR A 325 -5.73 3.79 25.70
N PHE A 326 -4.57 3.25 25.29
CA PHE A 326 -4.12 1.91 25.65
C PHE A 326 -2.68 1.86 26.19
N HIS A 327 -2.17 3.00 26.67
CA HIS A 327 -0.91 3.10 27.43
C HIS A 327 -1.14 3.18 28.94
N ASP A 328 -0.10 2.85 29.70
CA ASP A 328 -0.14 2.82 31.16
C ASP A 328 -0.21 4.26 31.71
N LYS A 329 -1.22 4.52 32.56
CA LYS A 329 -1.46 5.83 33.19
C LYS A 329 -0.29 6.31 34.05
N SER A 330 0.54 5.40 34.57
CA SER A 330 1.72 5.74 35.38
C SER A 330 2.78 6.55 34.63
N LEU A 331 2.72 6.59 33.30
CA LEU A 331 3.62 7.36 32.44
C LEU A 331 3.04 8.73 32.03
N ILE A 332 1.80 9.03 32.43
CA ILE A 332 1.05 10.24 32.08
C ILE A 332 0.98 11.15 33.32
N ASN A 333 2.14 11.57 33.84
CA ASN A 333 2.22 12.67 34.80
C ASN A 333 2.29 13.99 34.01
N ALA A 334 1.15 14.49 33.55
CA ALA A 334 1.05 15.84 33.01
C ALA A 334 -0.07 16.61 33.74
N PRO A 335 0.11 17.90 34.04
CA PRO A 335 -0.87 18.70 34.77
C PRO A 335 -2.18 18.79 33.98
N ILE A 336 -3.31 18.67 34.69
CA ILE A 336 -4.66 18.72 34.14
C ILE A 336 -4.97 20.17 33.74
N TYR A 337 -4.65 20.57 32.52
CA TYR A 337 -5.16 21.82 31.95
C TYR A 337 -6.58 21.59 31.41
N ARG A 338 -7.60 21.98 32.21
CA ARG A 338 -8.98 22.13 31.73
C ARG A 338 -9.07 23.42 30.91
N LYS A 339 -8.78 23.36 29.61
CA LYS A 339 -9.19 24.41 28.68
C LYS A 339 -10.19 23.82 27.70
N ARG A 340 -11.47 24.18 27.87
CA ARG A 340 -12.54 23.86 26.92
C ARG A 340 -12.24 24.66 25.65
N LEU A 341 -11.84 23.99 24.58
CA LEU A 341 -11.67 24.62 23.28
C LEU A 341 -13.04 24.62 22.60
N GLU A 342 -13.78 25.72 22.75
CA GLU A 342 -14.93 25.99 21.89
C GLU A 342 -14.40 26.38 20.51
N HIS A 343 -14.53 25.50 19.53
CA HIS A 343 -14.27 25.81 18.13
C HIS A 343 -15.59 26.11 17.45
N ASN A 344 -15.77 27.37 17.04
CA ASN A 344 -16.83 27.76 16.13
C ASN A 344 -16.61 27.05 14.79
N SER A 345 -17.55 26.18 14.42
CA SER A 345 -17.61 25.56 13.11
C SER A 345 -18.09 26.57 12.08
N ASP A 346 -17.18 27.12 11.28
CA ASP A 346 -17.53 27.61 9.95
C ASP A 346 -17.52 26.41 8.99
N ILE A 347 -18.70 26.05 8.48
CA ILE A 347 -18.98 25.68 7.08
C ILE A 347 -20.49 25.39 6.98
N ASN A 348 -21.18 26.26 6.26
CA ASN A 348 -22.53 26.05 5.75
C ASN A 348 -22.55 24.85 4.80
N GLY A 349 -23.36 23.84 5.12
CA GLY A 349 -23.64 22.70 4.25
C GLY A 349 -24.68 21.79 4.89
N SER A 350 -25.89 21.80 4.33
CA SER A 350 -27.12 21.16 4.82
C SER A 350 -26.98 19.67 5.18
N GLY A 351 -27.35 19.32 6.41
CA GLY A 351 -27.62 17.94 6.84
C GLY A 351 -27.52 17.81 8.35
N HIS A 352 -28.65 17.58 9.02
CA HIS A 352 -28.77 17.46 10.47
C HIS A 352 -27.80 16.44 11.09
N SER A 353 -26.70 16.93 11.66
CA SER A 353 -25.90 16.21 12.66
C SER A 353 -25.59 17.17 13.79
N SER A 354 -25.89 16.77 15.03
CA SER A 354 -25.51 17.53 16.23
C SER A 354 -24.01 17.88 16.19
N PRO A 355 -23.61 19.10 16.59
CA PRO A 355 -22.19 19.49 16.59
C PRO A 355 -21.37 18.54 17.47
N VAL A 356 -20.28 18.00 16.93
CA VAL A 356 -19.37 17.13 17.68
C VAL A 356 -18.59 17.97 18.69
N SER A 357 -18.71 17.63 19.97
CA SER A 357 -17.91 18.24 21.04
C SER A 357 -16.55 17.55 21.11
N TYR A 358 -15.46 18.31 20.89
CA TYR A 358 -14.10 17.78 21.02
C TYR A 358 -13.60 17.93 22.46
N LEU A 359 -13.26 16.81 23.07
CA LEU A 359 -12.70 16.72 24.42
C LEU A 359 -11.19 16.46 24.38
N SER A 360 -10.52 16.71 25.50
CA SER A 360 -9.11 16.31 25.64
C SER A 360 -9.00 14.78 25.66
N TYR A 361 -7.92 14.23 25.09
CA TYR A 361 -7.63 12.79 25.15
C TYR A 361 -7.64 12.21 26.57
N THR A 362 -7.40 13.03 27.59
CA THR A 362 -7.43 12.64 29.02
C THR A 362 -8.83 12.23 29.50
N GLU A 363 -9.87 12.72 28.82
CA GLU A 363 -11.27 12.38 29.09
C GLU A 363 -11.73 11.13 28.32
N ALA A 364 -10.91 10.62 27.40
CA ALA A 364 -11.21 9.37 26.72
C ALA A 364 -11.16 8.20 27.72
N PRO A 365 -11.99 7.15 27.54
CA PRO A 365 -11.88 5.93 28.32
C PRO A 365 -10.50 5.28 28.14
N SER A 366 -10.02 4.64 29.20
CA SER A 366 -8.92 3.68 29.08
C SER A 366 -9.36 2.43 28.30
N ALA A 367 -8.41 1.70 27.72
CA ALA A 367 -8.69 0.41 27.08
C ALA A 367 -9.35 -0.61 28.02
N SER A 368 -9.15 -0.48 29.33
CA SER A 368 -9.84 -1.29 30.35
C SER A 368 -11.30 -0.87 30.53
N GLN A 369 -11.59 0.43 30.57
CA GLN A 369 -12.97 0.93 30.61
C GLN A 369 -13.72 0.59 29.31
N PHE A 370 -13.06 0.76 28.16
CA PHE A 370 -13.58 0.32 26.87
C PHE A 370 -13.93 -1.19 26.88
N TRP A 371 -13.02 -2.03 27.37
CA TRP A 371 -13.27 -3.47 27.50
C TRP A 371 -14.46 -3.79 28.41
N ASN A 372 -14.58 -3.12 29.56
CA ASN A 372 -15.71 -3.29 30.47
C ASN A 372 -17.03 -2.90 29.81
N ASN A 373 -17.04 -1.87 28.95
CA ASN A 373 -18.25 -1.47 28.21
C ASN A 373 -18.68 -2.56 27.20
N LEU A 374 -17.73 -3.27 26.58
CA LEU A 374 -18.05 -4.44 25.75
C LEU A 374 -18.66 -5.58 26.58
N GLN A 375 -18.30 -5.65 27.87
CA GLN A 375 -18.82 -6.61 28.85
C GLN A 375 -20.12 -6.17 29.55
N SER A 376 -20.88 -5.23 28.97
CA SER A 376 -22.23 -4.89 29.42
C SER A 376 -23.28 -5.91 28.99
N SER A 377 -24.32 -6.11 29.81
CA SER A 377 -25.53 -6.89 29.45
C SER A 377 -26.30 -6.28 28.27
N VAL A 378 -26.15 -4.96 28.09
CA VAL A 378 -26.69 -4.20 26.96
C VAL A 378 -25.61 -4.11 25.87
N ILE A 379 -26.02 -3.73 24.66
CA ILE A 379 -25.10 -3.39 23.56
C ILE A 379 -24.07 -2.32 24.02
N PRO A 380 -22.90 -2.23 23.38
CA PRO A 380 -21.94 -1.19 23.71
C PRO A 380 -22.52 0.21 23.49
N PRO A 381 -22.25 1.18 24.38
CA PRO A 381 -22.75 2.54 24.25
C PRO A 381 -22.26 3.22 22.97
N ASP A 382 -23.12 4.01 22.33
CA ASP A 382 -22.78 4.78 21.12
C ASP A 382 -22.44 6.24 21.43
N PHE A 383 -21.16 6.58 21.32
CA PHE A 383 -20.66 7.95 21.52
C PHE A 383 -20.67 8.71 20.19
N HIS A 384 -21.84 9.19 19.77
CA HIS A 384 -22.06 9.79 18.46
C HIS A 384 -21.72 11.29 18.34
N ALA A 385 -21.60 12.00 19.47
CA ALA A 385 -21.43 13.45 19.51
C ALA A 385 -20.13 13.91 20.20
N ILE A 386 -19.20 12.99 20.47
CA ILE A 386 -17.95 13.26 21.19
C ILE A 386 -16.76 12.91 20.31
N GLY A 387 -15.84 13.84 20.11
CA GLY A 387 -14.52 13.60 19.52
C GLY A 387 -13.40 13.82 20.55
N TYR A 388 -12.19 13.40 20.22
CA TYR A 388 -11.03 13.61 21.09
C TYR A 388 -9.86 14.24 20.34
N THR A 389 -9.09 15.08 21.02
CA THR A 389 -7.86 15.67 20.49
C THR A 389 -6.68 15.47 21.43
N VAL A 390 -5.50 15.22 20.86
CA VAL A 390 -4.22 15.28 21.56
C VAL A 390 -3.52 16.56 21.13
N SER A 391 -3.19 17.46 22.06
CA SER A 391 -2.46 18.71 21.75
C SER A 391 -1.10 18.44 21.10
N LEU A 392 -0.61 19.36 20.27
CA LEU A 392 0.79 19.35 19.80
C LEU A 392 1.78 19.54 20.96
N ASP A 393 1.45 20.42 21.91
CA ASP A 393 2.32 20.80 23.04
C ASP A 393 2.23 19.82 24.21
N CYS A 394 1.92 18.55 23.94
CA CYS A 394 1.79 17.57 25.01
C CYS A 394 3.16 17.29 25.64
N GLU A 395 3.40 17.83 26.85
CA GLU A 395 4.64 17.65 27.63
C GLU A 395 4.80 16.23 28.23
N ALA A 396 3.96 15.26 27.82
CA ALA A 396 4.08 13.90 28.30
C ALA A 396 5.39 13.26 27.79
N ALA A 397 6.14 12.62 28.69
CA ALA A 397 7.38 11.93 28.36
C ALA A 397 7.20 10.87 27.24
N ILE A 398 5.99 10.32 27.11
CA ILE A 398 5.57 9.47 26.00
C ILE A 398 4.26 10.04 25.43
N PRO A 399 4.19 10.36 24.11
CA PRO A 399 2.98 10.89 23.51
C PRO A 399 1.81 9.92 23.67
N PRO A 400 0.63 10.39 24.12
CA PRO A 400 -0.54 9.53 24.29
C PRO A 400 -1.01 9.00 22.92
N LYS A 401 -1.42 7.74 22.87
CA LYS A 401 -1.92 7.10 21.65
C LYS A 401 -3.42 6.86 21.76
N LEU A 402 -4.18 7.47 20.86
CA LEU A 402 -5.60 7.20 20.67
C LEU A 402 -5.81 6.02 19.72
N ALA A 403 -6.86 5.24 20.00
CA ALA A 403 -7.46 4.26 19.12
C ALA A 403 -8.96 4.52 19.02
N ILE A 404 -9.58 4.06 17.93
CA ILE A 404 -11.01 4.15 17.66
C ILE A 404 -11.61 2.74 17.60
N ALA A 405 -12.90 2.60 17.85
CA ALA A 405 -13.60 1.34 17.65
C ALA A 405 -15.03 1.53 17.14
N VAL A 406 -15.51 0.55 16.37
CA VAL A 406 -16.89 0.43 15.89
C VAL A 406 -17.38 -0.98 16.19
N SER A 407 -18.57 -1.10 16.77
CA SER A 407 -19.21 -2.38 17.10
C SER A 407 -20.48 -2.54 16.28
N ALA A 408 -20.67 -3.70 15.67
CA ALA A 408 -21.91 -4.06 14.98
C ALA A 408 -22.53 -5.28 15.68
N THR A 409 -23.81 -5.19 16.02
CA THR A 409 -24.54 -6.20 16.79
C THR A 409 -25.72 -6.70 15.99
N THR A 410 -25.89 -8.03 15.93
CA THR A 410 -27.05 -8.68 15.32
C THR A 410 -27.55 -9.82 16.19
N THR A 411 -28.81 -10.22 15.97
CA THR A 411 -29.37 -11.43 16.58
C THR A 411 -29.38 -12.55 15.54
N VAL A 412 -28.65 -13.62 15.82
CA VAL A 412 -28.68 -14.85 15.03
C VAL A 412 -29.84 -15.71 15.57
N PRO A 413 -30.84 -16.04 14.73
CA PRO A 413 -31.95 -16.86 15.18
C PRO A 413 -31.49 -18.27 15.56
N ARG A 414 -32.24 -18.94 16.44
CA ARG A 414 -32.06 -20.37 16.70
C ARG A 414 -32.16 -21.18 15.41
N CYS A 415 -31.35 -22.23 15.32
CA CYS A 415 -31.44 -23.19 14.23
C CYS A 415 -32.75 -24.00 14.36
N LYS A 416 -33.51 -24.12 13.26
CA LYS A 416 -34.81 -24.82 13.23
C LYS A 416 -34.70 -26.30 12.87
N THR A 417 -33.59 -26.68 12.24
CA THR A 417 -33.36 -27.97 11.60
C THR A 417 -32.12 -28.60 12.21
N ILE A 418 -32.25 -29.81 12.78
CA ILE A 418 -31.11 -30.56 13.30
C ILE A 418 -30.53 -31.38 12.14
N GLY A 419 -29.60 -30.78 11.40
CA GLY A 419 -28.84 -31.42 10.32
C GLY A 419 -27.60 -30.58 9.99
N ASP A 420 -26.50 -31.23 9.64
CA ASP A 420 -25.17 -30.58 9.56
C ASP A 420 -25.01 -29.50 8.48
N LEU A 421 -26.01 -29.28 7.61
CA LEU A 421 -25.88 -28.43 6.41
C LEU A 421 -26.87 -27.26 6.31
N ASP A 422 -27.54 -26.85 7.40
CA ASP A 422 -28.49 -25.72 7.36
C ASP A 422 -28.39 -24.81 8.61
N PRO A 423 -27.27 -24.09 8.82
CA PRO A 423 -27.13 -23.16 9.95
C PRO A 423 -28.04 -21.94 9.81
N SER A 424 -28.49 -21.41 10.95
CA SER A 424 -28.95 -20.03 11.01
C SER A 424 -27.80 -19.07 10.70
N GLN A 425 -28.06 -18.06 9.86
CA GLN A 425 -27.04 -17.10 9.43
C GLN A 425 -27.48 -15.65 9.67
N SER A 426 -26.53 -14.83 10.11
CA SER A 426 -26.59 -13.36 10.05
C SER A 426 -25.29 -12.80 9.47
N GLU A 427 -25.32 -11.54 9.01
CA GLU A 427 -24.17 -10.88 8.40
C GLU A 427 -23.89 -9.52 9.02
N LEU A 428 -22.62 -9.13 9.06
CA LEU A 428 -22.16 -7.79 9.44
C LEU A 428 -21.16 -7.28 8.41
N GLU A 429 -21.19 -5.99 8.12
CA GLU A 429 -20.32 -5.37 7.12
C GLU A 429 -19.48 -4.27 7.78
N PHE A 430 -18.15 -4.39 7.67
CA PHE A 430 -17.20 -3.37 8.10
C PHE A 430 -16.34 -2.90 6.93
N ALA A 431 -15.89 -1.65 7.00
CA ALA A 431 -14.88 -1.11 6.10
C ALA A 431 -13.78 -0.41 6.90
N VAL A 432 -12.57 -0.42 6.35
CA VAL A 432 -11.42 0.38 6.82
C VAL A 432 -10.87 1.20 5.66
N THR A 433 -10.36 2.40 5.96
CA THR A 433 -9.63 3.25 5.02
C THR A 433 -8.40 3.88 5.68
N TRP A 434 -7.39 4.19 4.88
CA TRP A 434 -6.25 5.03 5.27
C TRP A 434 -6.08 6.14 4.24
N HIS A 435 -6.83 7.22 4.44
CA HIS A 435 -6.80 8.35 3.52
C HIS A 435 -5.52 9.18 3.73
N SER A 436 -4.56 8.99 2.83
CA SER A 436 -3.28 9.69 2.83
C SER A 436 -3.01 10.26 1.43
N PRO A 437 -3.68 11.37 1.09
CA PRO A 437 -3.82 11.83 -0.28
C PRO A 437 -2.54 12.43 -0.84
N VAL A 438 -1.76 13.12 -0.01
CA VAL A 438 -0.53 13.81 -0.42
C VAL A 438 0.67 13.04 0.12
N VAL A 439 1.61 12.72 -0.76
CA VAL A 439 2.83 11.98 -0.42
C VAL A 439 4.07 12.69 -0.97
N LYS A 440 5.21 12.37 -0.38
CA LYS A 440 6.54 12.81 -0.82
C LYS A 440 7.51 11.64 -0.68
N PHE A 441 8.53 11.62 -1.52
CA PHE A 441 9.72 10.82 -1.25
C PHE A 441 10.64 11.55 -0.26
N ARG A 442 11.79 10.97 0.03
CA ARG A 442 12.62 11.45 1.14
C ARG A 442 13.14 12.87 0.94
N THR A 443 13.51 13.26 -0.27
CA THR A 443 14.00 14.63 -0.55
C THR A 443 12.88 15.65 -0.40
N GLY A 444 11.66 15.26 -0.80
CA GLY A 444 10.50 16.14 -0.85
C GLY A 444 10.63 17.24 -1.90
N ASP A 445 11.47 17.03 -2.91
CA ASP A 445 11.67 17.97 -4.03
C ASP A 445 10.39 18.11 -4.84
N VAL A 446 9.70 16.99 -5.04
CA VAL A 446 8.38 16.93 -5.68
C VAL A 446 7.34 16.46 -4.67
N VAL A 447 6.17 17.09 -4.74
CA VAL A 447 4.99 16.69 -3.97
C VAL A 447 4.01 16.00 -4.90
N TYR A 448 3.42 14.90 -4.45
CA TYR A 448 2.51 14.11 -5.26
C TYR A 448 1.17 13.95 -4.56
N THR A 449 0.11 13.78 -5.34
CA THR A 449 -1.11 13.14 -4.88
C THR A 449 -1.10 11.67 -5.24
N ARG A 450 -1.71 10.82 -4.41
CA ARG A 450 -2.05 9.45 -4.81
C ARG A 450 -3.19 9.49 -5.82
N ARG A 451 -3.15 8.60 -6.82
CA ARG A 451 -4.09 8.60 -7.95
C ARG A 451 -5.56 8.65 -7.54
N TYR A 452 -5.97 7.93 -6.49
CA TYR A 452 -7.38 7.88 -6.09
C TYR A 452 -7.96 9.26 -5.76
N VAL A 453 -7.11 10.25 -5.44
CA VAL A 453 -7.51 11.64 -5.13
C VAL A 453 -8.18 12.33 -6.33
N ARG A 454 -8.02 11.81 -7.56
CA ARG A 454 -8.79 12.28 -8.72
C ARG A 454 -10.31 12.18 -8.53
N TRP A 455 -10.78 11.27 -7.67
CA TRP A 455 -12.21 11.02 -7.45
C TRP A 455 -12.68 11.27 -6.01
N PHE A 456 -11.75 11.54 -5.08
CA PHE A 456 -12.06 11.69 -3.66
C PHE A 456 -11.44 12.98 -3.10
N PRO A 457 -12.11 13.66 -2.14
CA PRO A 457 -11.60 14.88 -1.54
C PRO A 457 -10.18 14.73 -0.95
N VAL A 458 -9.37 15.78 -1.07
CA VAL A 458 -8.04 15.86 -0.44
C VAL A 458 -8.15 16.00 1.08
N ASP A 459 -9.20 16.64 1.59
CA ASP A 459 -9.41 16.81 3.04
C ASP A 459 -9.43 15.45 3.77
N GLY A 460 -8.79 15.41 4.94
CA GLY A 460 -8.60 14.19 5.75
C GLY A 460 -9.92 13.51 6.11
N ILE A 461 -10.79 14.24 6.82
CA ILE A 461 -12.08 13.75 7.29
C ILE A 461 -13.03 13.46 6.13
N SER A 462 -13.18 14.41 5.21
CA SER A 462 -14.15 14.32 4.11
C SER A 462 -13.78 13.21 3.13
N GLY A 463 -12.49 13.06 2.82
CA GLY A 463 -11.98 12.00 1.96
C GLY A 463 -12.16 10.61 2.58
N ALA A 464 -11.77 10.42 3.85
CA ALA A 464 -11.94 9.15 4.55
C ALA A 464 -13.42 8.75 4.67
N LYS A 465 -14.31 9.70 5.00
CA LYS A 465 -15.76 9.48 5.04
C LYS A 465 -16.30 9.05 3.67
N SER A 466 -15.94 9.76 2.61
CA SER A 466 -16.38 9.45 1.24
C SER A 466 -15.92 8.06 0.79
N LEU A 467 -14.67 7.70 1.07
CA LEU A 467 -14.10 6.38 0.78
C LEU A 467 -14.84 5.25 1.50
N LEU A 468 -15.13 5.40 2.80
CA LEU A 468 -15.86 4.39 3.59
C LEU A 468 -17.29 4.17 3.07
N ASN A 469 -18.00 5.24 2.70
CA ASN A 469 -19.32 5.14 2.09
C ASN A 469 -19.25 4.40 0.76
N HIS A 470 -18.37 4.86 -0.13
CA HIS A 470 -18.18 4.26 -1.44
C HIS A 470 -17.86 2.76 -1.32
N ALA A 471 -17.01 2.38 -0.36
CA ALA A 471 -16.67 0.98 -0.12
C ALA A 471 -17.87 0.14 0.35
N LEU A 472 -18.61 0.60 1.36
CA LEU A 472 -19.78 -0.12 1.90
C LEU A 472 -20.97 -0.20 0.94
N ASP A 473 -21.03 0.68 -0.06
CA ASP A 473 -22.07 0.67 -1.08
C ASP A 473 -21.73 -0.23 -2.29
N ASN A 474 -20.45 -0.39 -2.62
CA ASN A 474 -20.03 -1.01 -3.88
C ASN A 474 -19.34 -2.38 -3.76
N TRP A 475 -18.96 -2.81 -2.54
CA TRP A 475 -18.14 -4.02 -2.38
C TRP A 475 -18.72 -5.30 -2.96
N ARG A 476 -20.04 -5.46 -2.99
CA ARG A 476 -20.70 -6.62 -3.58
C ARG A 476 -20.44 -6.71 -5.08
N GLN A 477 -20.48 -5.57 -5.77
CA GLN A 477 -20.11 -5.49 -7.18
C GLN A 477 -18.62 -5.78 -7.38
N TRP A 478 -17.76 -5.35 -6.46
CA TRP A 478 -16.33 -5.67 -6.51
C TRP A 478 -16.09 -7.18 -6.39
N VAL A 479 -16.78 -7.86 -5.47
CA VAL A 479 -16.69 -9.31 -5.31
C VAL A 479 -17.12 -10.03 -6.59
N HIS A 480 -18.23 -9.64 -7.20
CA HIS A 480 -18.68 -10.21 -8.47
C HIS A 480 -17.61 -10.05 -9.56
N LYS A 481 -17.11 -8.81 -9.76
CA LYS A 481 -16.03 -8.54 -10.73
C LYS A 481 -14.77 -9.35 -10.44
N ILE A 482 -14.41 -9.54 -9.16
CA ILE A 482 -13.26 -10.37 -8.75
C ILE A 482 -13.48 -11.83 -9.14
N GLU A 483 -14.68 -12.36 -8.88
CA GLU A 483 -15.03 -13.73 -9.26
C GLU A 483 -15.03 -13.92 -10.77
N ASP A 484 -15.53 -12.95 -11.53
CA ASP A 484 -15.58 -13.02 -13.00
C ASP A 484 -14.19 -13.25 -13.63
N TRP A 485 -13.14 -12.59 -13.14
CA TRP A 485 -11.79 -12.77 -13.70
C TRP A 485 -11.05 -13.97 -13.09
N GLN A 486 -11.41 -14.41 -11.88
CA GLN A 486 -10.79 -15.59 -11.25
C GLN A 486 -11.37 -16.90 -11.78
N ASN A 487 -12.69 -16.98 -11.97
CA ASN A 487 -13.42 -18.21 -12.27
C ASN A 487 -12.94 -18.95 -13.53
N PRO A 488 -12.57 -18.31 -14.66
CA PRO A 488 -12.07 -19.01 -15.82
C PRO A 488 -10.82 -19.87 -15.54
N ILE A 489 -9.99 -19.43 -14.59
CA ILE A 489 -8.79 -20.18 -14.17
C ILE A 489 -9.16 -21.19 -13.08
N LEU A 490 -9.96 -20.79 -12.09
CA LEU A 490 -10.32 -21.64 -10.95
C LEU A 490 -11.13 -22.87 -11.37
N SER A 491 -12.08 -22.68 -12.30
CA SER A 491 -12.94 -23.75 -12.82
C SER A 491 -12.24 -24.67 -13.81
N ASN A 492 -11.04 -24.32 -14.29
CA ASN A 492 -10.33 -25.14 -15.26
C ASN A 492 -9.78 -26.42 -14.58
N PRO A 493 -10.26 -27.62 -14.95
CA PRO A 493 -9.80 -28.88 -14.35
C PRO A 493 -8.40 -29.30 -14.84
N SER A 494 -7.90 -28.72 -15.94
CA SER A 494 -6.56 -29.02 -16.46
C SER A 494 -5.43 -28.37 -15.65
N LEU A 495 -5.77 -27.42 -14.77
CA LEU A 495 -4.81 -26.70 -13.93
C LEU A 495 -4.80 -27.28 -12.51
N PRO A 496 -3.64 -27.65 -11.95
CA PRO A 496 -3.53 -28.09 -10.56
C PRO A 496 -3.91 -27.00 -9.56
N ASP A 497 -4.50 -27.39 -8.42
CA ASP A 497 -4.96 -26.45 -7.40
C ASP A 497 -3.84 -25.60 -6.78
N TRP A 498 -2.66 -26.20 -6.61
CA TRP A 498 -1.48 -25.46 -6.11
C TRP A 498 -1.09 -24.33 -7.07
N TYR A 499 -1.22 -24.56 -8.38
CA TYR A 499 -0.86 -23.58 -9.41
C TYR A 499 -1.86 -22.44 -9.44
N LYS A 500 -3.17 -22.75 -9.37
CA LYS A 500 -4.23 -21.74 -9.25
C LYS A 500 -3.99 -20.83 -8.04
N SER A 501 -3.70 -21.44 -6.88
CA SER A 501 -3.40 -20.70 -5.65
C SER A 501 -2.17 -19.79 -5.82
N ALA A 502 -1.05 -20.32 -6.35
CA ALA A 502 0.16 -19.54 -6.55
C ALA A 502 -0.07 -18.38 -7.54
N LEU A 503 -0.70 -18.64 -8.68
CA LEU A 503 -0.92 -17.66 -9.74
C LEU A 503 -1.66 -16.41 -9.24
N PHE A 504 -2.70 -16.59 -8.42
CA PHE A 504 -3.41 -15.45 -7.83
C PHE A 504 -2.65 -14.84 -6.66
N ASN A 505 -2.11 -15.65 -5.75
CA ASN A 505 -1.48 -15.12 -4.53
C ASN A 505 -0.18 -14.37 -4.81
N GLU A 506 0.59 -14.70 -5.85
CA GLU A 506 1.79 -13.93 -6.23
C GLU A 506 1.47 -12.50 -6.70
N LEU A 507 0.23 -12.23 -7.14
CA LEU A 507 -0.21 -10.88 -7.51
C LEU A 507 -0.30 -9.92 -6.30
N TYR A 508 -0.17 -10.43 -5.06
CA TYR A 508 -0.12 -9.59 -3.85
C TYR A 508 0.93 -8.49 -3.95
N TYR A 509 2.02 -8.75 -4.67
CA TYR A 509 3.14 -7.85 -4.79
C TYR A 509 2.78 -6.56 -5.56
N LEU A 510 1.75 -6.57 -6.39
CA LEU A 510 1.26 -5.34 -7.04
C LEU A 510 0.70 -4.33 -6.05
N SER A 511 0.12 -4.78 -4.93
CA SER A 511 -0.31 -3.90 -3.84
C SER A 511 0.78 -3.71 -2.78
N ASP A 512 1.49 -4.78 -2.40
CA ASP A 512 2.39 -4.81 -1.24
C ASP A 512 3.87 -4.56 -1.58
N GLY A 513 4.24 -4.46 -2.86
CA GLY A 513 5.61 -4.24 -3.35
C GLY A 513 6.08 -2.78 -3.21
N GLY A 514 5.57 -2.04 -2.22
CA GLY A 514 5.90 -0.61 -2.05
C GLY A 514 5.37 0.25 -3.19
N THR A 515 4.33 -0.22 -3.86
CA THR A 515 3.77 0.39 -5.07
C THR A 515 3.28 1.81 -4.82
N VAL A 516 3.61 2.69 -5.76
CA VAL A 516 3.17 4.07 -5.83
C VAL A 516 2.45 4.32 -7.15
N TRP A 517 1.33 5.03 -7.08
CA TRP A 517 0.60 5.46 -8.26
C TRP A 517 0.16 6.91 -8.06
N LEU A 518 0.86 7.82 -8.74
CA LEU A 518 1.00 9.20 -8.31
C LEU A 518 0.74 10.20 -9.43
N ASP A 519 0.25 11.37 -9.04
CA ASP A 519 0.17 12.57 -9.87
C ASP A 519 1.00 13.68 -9.21
N PRO A 520 2.06 14.18 -9.88
CA PRO A 520 2.86 15.28 -9.34
C PRO A 520 2.04 16.58 -9.25
N ILE A 521 2.22 17.32 -8.17
CA ILE A 521 1.57 18.61 -7.91
C ILE A 521 2.52 19.72 -8.36
N GLN A 522 2.03 20.59 -9.24
CA GLN A 522 2.75 21.81 -9.61
C GLN A 522 2.72 22.81 -8.43
N VAL A 523 3.88 23.36 -8.08
CA VAL A 523 3.99 24.45 -7.10
C VAL A 523 4.17 25.76 -7.88
N ASP A 524 3.45 26.82 -7.51
CA ASP A 524 3.29 28.10 -8.22
C ASP A 524 4.61 28.87 -8.53
N CYS A 525 5.77 28.36 -8.13
CA CYS A 525 7.08 28.95 -8.39
C CYS A 525 7.71 28.56 -9.74
N PHE A 526 7.05 27.74 -10.57
CA PHE A 526 7.58 27.31 -11.88
C PHE A 526 6.76 27.81 -13.07
N LYS A 527 7.48 28.09 -14.16
CA LYS A 527 7.04 28.71 -15.42
C LYS A 527 5.67 28.19 -15.90
N SER A 528 4.82 29.10 -16.38
CA SER A 528 3.52 28.84 -17.02
C SER A 528 3.56 27.79 -18.14
N ASP A 529 4.74 27.55 -18.72
CA ASP A 529 4.96 26.61 -19.83
C ASP A 529 4.81 25.13 -19.43
N LEU A 530 4.78 24.81 -18.13
CA LEU A 530 4.63 23.42 -17.63
C LEU A 530 3.18 22.93 -17.54
N VAL A 531 2.18 23.80 -17.72
CA VAL A 531 0.76 23.44 -17.59
C VAL A 531 0.32 22.37 -18.60
N ASN A 532 1.08 22.19 -19.70
CA ASN A 532 0.80 21.20 -20.73
C ASN A 532 1.71 19.96 -20.70
N CYS A 533 2.70 19.89 -19.79
CA CYS A 533 3.65 18.79 -19.75
C CYS A 533 3.03 17.50 -19.19
N ILE A 534 3.57 16.35 -19.59
CA ILE A 534 3.17 15.05 -19.03
C ILE A 534 3.77 14.87 -17.63
N PRO A 535 3.20 14.01 -16.75
CA PRO A 535 3.69 13.83 -15.39
C PRO A 535 5.20 13.56 -15.26
N LEU A 536 5.75 12.71 -16.13
CA LEU A 536 7.18 12.39 -16.15
C LEU A 536 8.05 13.64 -16.41
N ASP A 537 7.66 14.46 -17.38
CA ASP A 537 8.37 15.66 -17.78
C ASP A 537 8.35 16.72 -16.67
N LEU A 538 7.23 16.81 -15.92
CA LEU A 538 7.14 17.68 -14.76
C LEU A 538 8.20 17.31 -13.73
N VAL A 539 8.26 16.03 -13.32
CA VAL A 539 9.24 15.53 -12.34
C VAL A 539 10.67 15.71 -12.83
N ARG A 540 10.91 15.42 -14.12
CA ARG A 540 12.22 15.57 -14.76
C ARG A 540 12.66 17.02 -14.87
N GLY A 541 11.73 17.95 -15.00
CA GLY A 541 11.97 19.40 -15.04
C GLY A 541 12.59 19.96 -13.76
N TYR A 542 12.48 19.26 -12.63
CA TYR A 542 13.17 19.60 -11.37
C TYR A 542 14.67 19.29 -11.39
N LYS A 543 15.20 18.69 -12.47
CA LYS A 543 16.62 18.43 -12.64
C LYS A 543 17.22 19.27 -13.76
N ASN A 544 18.21 20.08 -13.40
CA ASN A 544 18.93 20.93 -14.35
C ASN A 544 19.85 20.11 -15.26
N GLY A 545 20.03 20.58 -16.50
CA GLY A 545 21.01 20.02 -17.44
C GLY A 545 20.61 18.67 -18.06
N VAL A 546 19.33 18.31 -18.00
CA VAL A 546 18.79 17.08 -18.61
C VAL A 546 18.07 17.45 -19.89
N ASP A 547 18.50 16.86 -21.01
CA ASP A 547 17.74 16.90 -22.26
C ASP A 547 16.86 15.64 -22.35
N LEU A 548 15.55 15.84 -22.49
CA LEU A 548 14.56 14.75 -22.54
C LEU A 548 14.45 14.09 -23.93
N ASP A 549 14.89 14.76 -25.00
CA ASP A 549 14.90 14.19 -26.35
C ASP A 549 16.01 14.86 -27.19
N PRO A 550 17.29 14.61 -26.86
CA PRO A 550 18.43 15.21 -27.57
C PRO A 550 18.50 14.76 -29.03
N TYR A 551 17.96 13.58 -29.33
CA TYR A 551 18.00 12.95 -30.65
C TYR A 551 16.77 13.22 -31.53
N LYS A 552 15.81 14.02 -31.03
CA LYS A 552 14.56 14.38 -31.74
C LYS A 552 13.81 13.16 -32.27
N LEU A 553 13.79 12.08 -31.49
CA LEU A 553 13.17 10.82 -31.87
C LEU A 553 11.65 10.88 -31.74
N THR A 554 11.14 11.77 -30.89
CA THR A 554 9.73 11.89 -30.55
C THR A 554 9.09 13.16 -31.14
N GLY A 555 7.76 13.24 -31.11
CA GLY A 555 7.02 14.46 -31.45
C GLY A 555 7.06 15.56 -30.39
N ARG A 556 7.67 15.30 -29.22
CA ARG A 556 7.60 16.16 -28.02
C ARG A 556 7.99 17.62 -28.25
N LYS A 557 8.97 17.87 -29.13
CA LYS A 557 9.52 19.20 -29.41
C LYS A 557 8.98 19.83 -30.70
N ILE A 558 8.10 19.15 -31.43
CA ILE A 558 7.57 19.60 -32.72
C ILE A 558 6.31 20.45 -32.45
N LYS A 559 6.37 21.75 -32.80
CA LYS A 559 5.23 22.68 -32.64
C LYS A 559 4.33 22.75 -33.87
N THR A 560 4.95 22.73 -35.05
CA THR A 560 4.25 22.80 -36.34
C THR A 560 4.89 21.76 -37.25
N PRO A 561 4.24 20.62 -37.48
CA PRO A 561 4.76 19.61 -38.40
C PRO A 561 4.72 20.14 -39.83
N THR A 562 5.77 19.85 -40.60
CA THR A 562 5.94 20.26 -42.00
C THR A 562 6.07 19.08 -42.96
N THR A 563 6.21 17.87 -42.42
CA THR A 563 6.36 16.63 -43.18
C THR A 563 5.48 15.53 -42.59
N VAL A 564 5.11 14.54 -43.43
CA VAL A 564 4.34 13.36 -42.99
C VAL A 564 5.02 12.62 -41.84
N THR A 565 6.36 12.56 -41.82
CA THR A 565 7.11 11.94 -40.72
C THR A 565 6.98 12.72 -39.41
N GLU A 566 6.93 14.05 -39.49
CA GLU A 566 6.68 14.90 -38.32
C GLU A 566 5.23 14.78 -37.84
N ASP A 567 4.26 14.67 -38.75
CA ASP A 567 2.86 14.43 -38.41
C ASP A 567 2.71 13.14 -37.60
N VAL A 568 3.28 12.02 -38.07
CA VAL A 568 3.26 10.73 -37.37
C VAL A 568 3.91 10.82 -35.97
N LYS A 569 5.00 11.58 -35.84
CA LYS A 569 5.66 11.80 -34.55
C LYS A 569 4.80 12.59 -33.59
N VAL A 570 4.10 13.63 -34.07
CA VAL A 570 3.19 14.45 -33.26
C VAL A 570 1.98 13.61 -32.82
N ASP A 571 1.35 12.87 -33.74
CA ASP A 571 0.18 12.04 -33.43
C ASP A 571 0.49 10.97 -32.37
N SER A 572 1.62 10.29 -32.52
CA SER A 572 2.06 9.25 -31.58
C SER A 572 2.53 9.84 -30.24
N TRP A 573 3.10 11.05 -30.23
CA TRP A 573 3.38 11.80 -29.00
C TRP A 573 2.10 12.21 -28.27
N ASP A 574 1.08 12.69 -28.99
CA ASP A 574 -0.20 13.06 -28.40
C ASP A 574 -0.91 11.84 -27.79
N HIS A 575 -0.80 10.67 -28.43
CA HIS A 575 -1.27 9.41 -27.88
C HIS A 575 -0.58 9.04 -26.57
N ARG A 576 0.76 9.10 -26.55
CA ARG A 576 1.55 8.94 -25.33
C ARG A 576 1.12 9.93 -24.25
N ALA A 577 1.00 11.21 -24.59
CA ALA A 577 0.68 12.26 -23.63
C ALA A 577 -0.72 12.09 -23.03
N ARG A 578 -1.70 11.67 -23.82
CA ARG A 578 -3.04 11.29 -23.32
C ARG A 578 -2.96 10.15 -22.32
N LEU A 579 -2.23 9.07 -22.66
CA LEU A 579 -2.09 7.93 -21.75
C LEU A 579 -1.35 8.31 -20.46
N ALA A 580 -0.29 9.11 -20.55
CA ALA A 580 0.46 9.59 -19.39
C ALA A 580 -0.41 10.46 -18.46
N ARG A 581 -1.26 11.35 -19.00
CA ARG A 581 -2.22 12.12 -18.20
C ARG A 581 -3.33 11.23 -17.64
N GLU A 582 -3.76 10.21 -18.37
CA GLU A 582 -4.75 9.25 -17.89
C GLU A 582 -4.19 8.40 -16.75
N MET A 583 -2.97 7.88 -16.87
CA MET A 583 -2.36 6.91 -15.96
C MET A 583 -1.51 7.55 -14.86
N GLY A 584 -1.00 8.77 -14.99
CA GLY A 584 -0.04 9.30 -14.02
C GLY A 584 1.26 8.49 -13.98
N LEU A 585 2.01 8.61 -12.89
CA LEU A 585 3.27 7.89 -12.69
C LEU A 585 3.05 6.62 -11.87
N PHE A 586 3.59 5.49 -12.34
CA PHE A 586 3.41 4.18 -11.72
C PHE A 586 4.76 3.52 -11.45
N ALA A 587 4.98 3.06 -10.23
CA ALA A 587 6.15 2.27 -9.89
C ALA A 587 5.94 1.33 -8.71
N TYR A 588 6.69 0.23 -8.67
CA TYR A 588 6.79 -0.66 -7.51
C TYR A 588 8.25 -1.05 -7.29
N LEU A 589 8.61 -1.43 -6.06
CA LEU A 589 9.99 -1.80 -5.72
C LEU A 589 10.34 -3.17 -6.28
N GLU A 590 11.61 -3.40 -6.58
CA GLU A 590 12.14 -4.73 -6.88
C GLU A 590 11.98 -5.70 -5.70
N GLY A 591 12.22 -5.20 -4.49
CA GLY A 591 12.19 -6.01 -3.27
C GLY A 591 12.03 -5.17 -2.01
N HIS A 592 11.92 -5.87 -0.87
CA HIS A 592 11.96 -5.21 0.44
C HIS A 592 13.40 -4.83 0.82
N GLU A 593 14.38 -5.60 0.35
CA GLU A 593 15.82 -5.38 0.55
C GLU A 593 16.46 -4.61 -0.62
N TYR A 594 15.85 -4.70 -1.82
CA TYR A 594 16.25 -4.01 -3.04
C TYR A 594 15.28 -2.85 -3.31
N ARG A 595 15.58 -1.68 -2.77
CA ARG A 595 14.68 -0.51 -2.75
C ARG A 595 14.91 0.35 -3.99
N MET A 596 14.67 -0.23 -5.16
CA MET A 596 14.74 0.45 -6.46
C MET A 596 13.40 0.29 -7.15
N TYR A 597 12.88 1.39 -7.69
CA TYR A 597 11.59 1.39 -8.37
C TYR A 597 11.72 0.88 -9.80
N ASN A 598 10.83 -0.02 -10.21
CA ASN A 598 10.76 -0.57 -11.57
C ASN A 598 12.13 -1.01 -12.10
N THR A 599 12.89 -1.79 -11.31
CA THR A 599 14.09 -2.46 -11.80
C THR A 599 13.74 -3.24 -13.06
N TYR A 600 14.21 -2.76 -14.21
CA TYR A 600 13.57 -2.98 -15.50
C TYR A 600 13.88 -4.35 -16.07
N ASP A 601 15.08 -4.85 -15.80
CA ASP A 601 15.51 -6.20 -16.12
C ASP A 601 14.68 -7.25 -15.37
N VAL A 602 14.21 -6.95 -14.16
CA VAL A 602 13.28 -7.78 -13.36
C VAL A 602 11.81 -7.55 -13.74
N HIS A 603 11.45 -6.30 -14.03
CA HIS A 603 10.12 -5.93 -14.54
C HIS A 603 9.78 -6.69 -15.83
N HIS A 604 10.77 -7.02 -16.66
CA HIS A 604 10.59 -7.86 -17.84
C HIS A 604 9.77 -9.12 -17.55
N ASP A 605 10.06 -9.82 -16.45
CA ASP A 605 9.34 -11.04 -16.07
C ASP A 605 7.97 -10.72 -15.43
N ALA A 606 7.93 -9.74 -14.52
CA ALA A 606 6.72 -9.36 -13.79
C ALA A 606 5.66 -8.66 -14.67
N SER A 607 6.08 -8.04 -15.77
CA SER A 607 5.24 -7.23 -16.68
C SER A 607 4.12 -8.03 -17.35
N TRP A 608 4.22 -9.37 -17.39
CA TRP A 608 3.12 -10.23 -17.85
C TRP A 608 1.84 -10.04 -17.03
N ALA A 609 1.95 -9.82 -15.71
CA ALA A 609 0.80 -9.53 -14.87
C ALA A 609 0.14 -8.22 -15.28
N LEU A 610 0.93 -7.16 -15.53
CA LEU A 610 0.40 -5.86 -15.94
C LEU A 610 -0.18 -5.90 -17.36
N ILE A 611 0.52 -6.44 -18.37
CA ILE A 611 -0.01 -6.43 -19.75
C ILE A 611 -1.31 -7.25 -19.88
N LYS A 612 -1.46 -8.31 -19.09
CA LYS A 612 -2.65 -9.18 -19.12
C LYS A 612 -3.83 -8.61 -18.33
N LEU A 613 -3.58 -7.91 -17.22
CA LEU A 613 -4.63 -7.48 -16.28
C LEU A 613 -4.85 -5.96 -16.24
N TRP A 614 -3.79 -5.16 -16.43
CA TRP A 614 -3.81 -3.69 -16.44
C TRP A 614 -2.96 -3.13 -17.60
N PRO A 615 -3.31 -3.44 -18.88
CA PRO A 615 -2.48 -3.09 -20.03
C PRO A 615 -2.13 -1.61 -20.13
N LYS A 616 -3.02 -0.68 -19.73
CA LYS A 616 -2.71 0.76 -19.75
C LYS A 616 -1.58 1.13 -18.79
N LEU A 617 -1.48 0.46 -17.64
CA LEU A 617 -0.37 0.64 -16.70
C LEU A 617 0.94 0.11 -17.28
N GLN A 618 0.90 -1.07 -17.91
CA GLN A 618 2.08 -1.60 -18.60
C GLN A 618 2.56 -0.65 -19.68
N LEU A 619 1.66 -0.21 -20.56
CA LEU A 619 2.00 0.69 -21.65
C LEU A 619 2.58 1.99 -21.11
N ALA A 620 1.97 2.61 -20.09
CA ALA A 620 2.46 3.83 -19.45
C ALA A 620 3.87 3.67 -18.82
N LEU A 621 4.12 2.57 -18.09
CA LEU A 621 5.43 2.28 -17.51
C LEU A 621 6.49 2.09 -18.61
N ASN A 622 6.18 1.30 -19.64
CA ASN A 622 7.13 1.00 -20.71
C ASN A 622 7.46 2.26 -21.53
N TYR A 623 6.45 3.10 -21.74
CA TYR A 623 6.59 4.45 -22.28
C TYR A 623 7.50 5.35 -21.43
N ASP A 624 7.32 5.38 -20.11
CA ASP A 624 8.19 6.13 -19.20
C ASP A 624 9.62 5.61 -19.28
N CYS A 625 9.82 4.28 -19.35
CA CYS A 625 11.13 3.68 -19.56
C CYS A 625 11.78 4.15 -20.86
N ALA A 626 11.04 4.17 -21.98
CA ALA A 626 11.55 4.61 -23.27
C ALA A 626 11.98 6.09 -23.25
N ASP A 627 11.22 6.95 -22.58
CA ASP A 627 11.59 8.37 -22.43
C ASP A 627 12.84 8.55 -21.55
N LEU A 628 12.90 7.82 -20.44
CA LEU A 628 14.07 7.82 -19.55
C LEU A 628 15.32 7.28 -20.26
N THR A 629 15.15 6.36 -21.21
CA THR A 629 16.23 5.77 -22.01
C THR A 629 16.84 6.76 -23.00
N ILE A 630 16.04 7.63 -23.61
CA ILE A 630 16.54 8.61 -24.59
C ILE A 630 17.02 9.90 -23.93
N ALA A 631 16.63 10.15 -22.68
CA ALA A 631 17.05 11.32 -21.93
C ALA A 631 18.53 11.23 -21.51
N GLU A 632 19.25 12.35 -21.64
CA GLU A 632 20.65 12.44 -21.24
C GLU A 632 20.83 13.14 -19.91
N ASP A 633 21.53 12.47 -18.99
CA ASP A 633 21.82 12.93 -17.65
C ASP A 633 23.34 12.89 -17.42
N PRO A 634 24.05 14.00 -17.67
CA PRO A 634 25.51 14.04 -17.59
C PRO A 634 26.03 14.08 -16.13
N THR A 635 25.15 13.95 -15.14
CA THR A 635 25.54 13.94 -13.72
C THR A 635 26.56 12.84 -13.47
N ALA A 636 27.71 13.21 -12.89
CA ALA A 636 28.76 12.26 -12.55
C ALA A 636 28.34 11.34 -11.38
N VAL A 637 28.47 10.02 -11.57
CA VAL A 637 28.09 8.97 -10.61
C VAL A 637 29.29 8.08 -10.35
N TYR A 638 29.59 7.87 -9.07
CA TYR A 638 30.62 6.94 -8.62
C TYR A 638 30.06 5.51 -8.55
N TYR A 639 30.66 4.59 -9.30
CA TYR A 639 30.30 3.18 -9.31
C TYR A 639 31.24 2.37 -8.41
N ILE A 640 30.63 1.48 -7.62
CA ILE A 640 31.33 0.70 -6.59
C ILE A 640 32.24 -0.35 -7.24
N TYR A 641 31.81 -0.97 -8.32
CA TYR A 641 32.68 -1.79 -9.15
C TYR A 641 33.72 -0.94 -9.87
N GLY A 642 34.99 -1.35 -9.78
CA GLY A 642 36.12 -0.61 -10.36
C GLY A 642 36.47 0.73 -9.69
N GLY A 643 35.56 1.33 -8.91
CA GLY A 643 35.80 2.60 -8.20
C GLY A 643 35.95 3.79 -9.12
N LYS A 644 35.19 3.81 -10.22
CA LYS A 644 35.28 4.83 -11.29
C LYS A 644 34.03 5.69 -11.32
N THR A 645 34.17 6.89 -11.87
CA THR A 645 33.08 7.83 -12.09
C THR A 645 32.71 7.87 -13.56
N TYR A 646 31.43 7.73 -13.86
CA TYR A 646 30.86 7.84 -15.20
C TYR A 646 29.64 8.76 -15.17
N SER A 647 29.09 9.11 -16.35
CA SER A 647 27.79 9.79 -16.43
C SER A 647 26.68 8.84 -15.94
N ARG A 648 25.58 9.41 -15.42
CA ARG A 648 24.45 8.63 -14.88
C ARG A 648 23.68 7.87 -15.95
N SER A 649 23.52 8.49 -17.11
CA SER A 649 23.01 7.82 -18.30
C SER A 649 23.97 8.03 -19.46
N SER A 650 24.11 6.98 -20.26
CA SER A 650 24.68 7.07 -21.60
C SER A 650 23.58 7.14 -22.66
N GLU A 651 23.94 7.64 -23.84
CA GLU A 651 23.05 7.74 -25.01
C GLU A 651 22.23 6.47 -25.23
N CYS A 652 20.90 6.50 -25.12
CA CYS A 652 20.06 5.35 -25.49
C CYS A 652 20.43 4.02 -24.80
N ALA A 653 20.95 4.08 -23.57
CA ALA A 653 21.02 2.94 -22.68
C ALA A 653 19.75 2.88 -21.83
N VAL A 654 19.07 1.74 -21.87
CA VAL A 654 17.86 1.54 -21.07
C VAL A 654 18.20 1.67 -19.59
N VAL A 655 17.43 2.49 -18.86
CA VAL A 655 17.62 2.67 -17.43
C VAL A 655 17.42 1.34 -16.70
N HIS A 656 18.31 1.04 -15.75
CA HIS A 656 18.19 -0.14 -14.90
C HIS A 656 16.97 -0.01 -13.98
N ASP A 657 16.79 1.16 -13.37
CA ASP A 657 15.70 1.41 -12.44
C ASP A 657 15.26 2.88 -12.51
N PHE A 658 14.05 3.14 -12.03
CA PHE A 658 13.44 4.47 -12.02
C PHE A 658 13.87 5.31 -10.81
N GLY A 659 14.72 4.78 -9.91
CA GLY A 659 15.30 5.51 -8.79
C GLY A 659 15.02 4.90 -7.41
N ASP A 660 15.51 5.60 -6.38
CA ASP A 660 15.47 5.22 -4.97
C ASP A 660 14.43 6.07 -4.20
N PRO A 661 13.55 5.50 -3.36
CA PRO A 661 12.66 6.26 -2.47
C PRO A 661 13.36 7.20 -1.47
N GLU A 662 14.66 7.00 -1.21
CA GLU A 662 15.48 7.92 -0.41
C GLU A 662 16.06 9.09 -1.22
N ASP A 663 15.86 9.11 -2.53
CA ASP A 663 16.06 10.25 -3.43
C ASP A 663 14.70 10.66 -4.03
N GLU A 664 14.65 11.01 -5.31
CA GLU A 664 13.43 11.36 -6.05
C GLU A 664 13.29 10.45 -7.28
N PRO A 665 12.43 9.40 -7.23
CA PRO A 665 12.15 8.53 -8.37
C PRO A 665 11.68 9.31 -9.60
N TRP A 666 11.90 8.75 -10.79
CA TRP A 666 11.77 9.37 -12.12
C TRP A 666 12.72 10.56 -12.39
N ARG A 667 13.06 11.37 -11.38
CA ARG A 667 14.03 12.48 -11.46
C ARG A 667 15.48 11.98 -11.40
N CYS A 668 15.77 11.02 -10.53
CA CYS A 668 17.09 10.43 -10.32
C CYS A 668 17.05 8.92 -10.59
N THR A 669 16.99 8.55 -11.86
CA THR A 669 17.03 7.14 -12.33
C THR A 669 18.41 6.51 -12.15
N ASN A 670 18.51 5.19 -12.35
CA ASN A 670 19.75 4.43 -12.13
C ASN A 670 20.28 4.65 -10.70
N ALA A 671 19.45 4.33 -9.70
CA ALA A 671 19.89 4.31 -8.31
C ALA A 671 20.91 3.19 -8.06
N TYR A 672 20.86 2.10 -8.84
CA TYR A 672 21.85 1.04 -8.80
C TYR A 672 23.24 1.53 -9.24
N ILE A 673 24.16 1.62 -8.27
CA ILE A 673 25.55 2.04 -8.49
C ILE A 673 26.58 0.94 -8.22
N MET A 674 26.13 -0.30 -8.02
CA MET A 674 27.07 -1.42 -7.85
C MET A 674 27.91 -1.59 -9.11
N PHE A 675 27.26 -1.53 -10.27
CA PHE A 675 27.87 -1.63 -11.60
C PHE A 675 27.34 -0.53 -12.52
N PRO A 676 28.14 -0.06 -13.49
CA PRO A 676 27.62 0.74 -14.60
C PRO A 676 26.74 -0.15 -15.49
N THR A 677 25.46 0.19 -15.58
CA THR A 677 24.45 -0.61 -16.30
C THR A 677 24.29 -0.20 -17.76
N ASP A 678 24.91 0.90 -18.19
CA ASP A 678 24.88 1.40 -19.57
C ASP A 678 25.35 0.38 -20.62
N ALA A 679 26.21 -0.54 -20.21
CA ALA A 679 26.79 -1.58 -21.05
C ALA A 679 26.16 -2.96 -20.82
N TRP A 680 25.09 -3.05 -20.03
CA TRP A 680 24.36 -4.31 -19.83
C TRP A 680 23.64 -4.71 -21.12
N LYS A 681 23.76 -5.99 -21.46
CA LYS A 681 23.35 -6.53 -22.76
C LYS A 681 21.87 -6.90 -22.82
N ASP A 682 21.24 -7.10 -21.65
CA ASP A 682 19.86 -7.55 -21.55
C ASP A 682 18.86 -6.40 -21.50
N LEU A 683 19.15 -5.27 -20.86
CA LEU A 683 18.20 -4.14 -20.71
C LEU A 683 17.66 -3.61 -22.05
N ASN A 684 18.55 -3.32 -23.01
CA ASN A 684 18.15 -2.87 -24.35
C ASN A 684 17.28 -3.92 -25.06
N SER A 685 17.74 -5.18 -25.07
CA SER A 685 17.03 -6.30 -25.69
C SER A 685 15.65 -6.54 -25.04
N LYS A 686 15.57 -6.44 -23.71
CA LYS A 686 14.33 -6.57 -22.93
C LYS A 686 13.34 -5.45 -23.26
N LEU A 687 13.78 -4.21 -23.48
CA LEU A 687 12.89 -3.14 -23.95
C LEU A 687 12.34 -3.44 -25.35
N ILE A 688 13.21 -3.85 -26.29
CA ILE A 688 12.80 -4.19 -27.66
C ILE A 688 11.75 -5.31 -27.65
N LEU A 689 12.01 -6.38 -26.90
CA LEU A 689 11.09 -7.52 -26.77
C LEU A 689 9.77 -7.12 -26.11
N GLN A 690 9.80 -6.30 -25.06
CA GLN A 690 8.58 -5.82 -24.40
C GLN A 690 7.76 -4.90 -25.30
N VAL A 691 8.38 -3.97 -26.04
CA VAL A 691 7.68 -3.13 -27.02
C VAL A 691 6.95 -3.98 -28.05
N TRP A 692 7.63 -4.99 -28.62
CA TRP A 692 7.00 -5.88 -29.58
C TRP A 692 5.85 -6.70 -28.95
N ARG A 693 6.07 -7.29 -27.77
CA ARG A 693 5.05 -8.05 -27.04
C ARG A 693 3.82 -7.20 -26.74
N ASP A 694 4.04 -6.01 -26.18
CA ASP A 694 2.97 -5.12 -25.72
C ASP A 694 2.15 -4.63 -26.91
N TRP A 695 2.78 -4.25 -28.03
CA TRP A 695 2.08 -3.96 -29.28
C TRP A 695 1.32 -5.17 -29.81
N ARG A 696 1.93 -6.36 -29.85
CA ARG A 696 1.28 -7.57 -30.38
C ARG A 696 0.05 -7.99 -29.59
N ILE A 697 0.04 -7.78 -28.27
CA ILE A 697 -1.10 -8.10 -27.42
C ILE A 697 -2.19 -7.03 -27.56
N THR A 698 -1.81 -5.75 -27.52
CA THR A 698 -2.76 -4.63 -27.46
C THR A 698 -3.25 -4.16 -28.82
N HIS A 699 -2.50 -4.46 -29.88
CA HIS A 699 -2.68 -3.92 -31.24
C HIS A 699 -2.68 -2.38 -31.29
N ASP A 700 -2.03 -1.73 -30.32
CA ASP A 700 -1.91 -0.28 -30.26
C ASP A 700 -0.84 0.22 -31.23
N HIS A 701 -1.27 0.63 -32.42
CA HIS A 701 -0.35 1.09 -33.48
C HIS A 701 0.28 2.43 -33.14
N GLN A 702 -0.41 3.31 -32.40
CA GLN A 702 0.15 4.60 -31.97
C GLN A 702 1.26 4.39 -30.92
N TYR A 703 1.10 3.38 -30.06
CA TYR A 703 2.17 2.90 -29.19
C TYR A 703 3.40 2.44 -29.98
N LEU A 704 3.21 1.57 -30.97
CA LEU A 704 4.34 1.13 -31.80
C LEU A 704 5.01 2.30 -32.54
N LEU A 705 4.23 3.20 -33.13
CA LEU A 705 4.75 4.35 -33.88
C LEU A 705 5.60 5.28 -33.01
N TYR A 706 5.23 5.48 -31.74
CA TYR A 706 6.04 6.22 -30.78
C TYR A 706 7.34 5.48 -30.43
N MET A 707 7.25 4.17 -30.17
CA MET A 707 8.37 3.37 -29.68
C MET A 707 9.40 3.02 -30.77
N LEU A 708 8.95 2.90 -32.03
CA LEU A 708 9.77 2.36 -33.12
C LEU A 708 11.03 3.19 -33.41
N PRO A 709 11.01 4.54 -33.48
CA PRO A 709 12.22 5.34 -33.64
C PRO A 709 13.23 5.13 -32.51
N ILE A 710 12.74 4.98 -31.28
CA ILE A 710 13.55 4.76 -30.07
C ILE A 710 14.20 3.37 -30.13
N VAL A 711 13.39 2.32 -30.30
CA VAL A 711 13.84 0.92 -30.43
C VAL A 711 14.83 0.75 -31.57
N SER A 712 14.58 1.39 -32.73
CA SER A 712 15.49 1.31 -33.88
C SER A 712 16.86 1.91 -33.59
N ARG A 713 16.92 3.02 -32.84
CA ARG A 713 18.19 3.63 -32.42
C ARG A 713 18.92 2.76 -31.41
N ILE A 714 18.21 2.25 -30.40
CA ILE A 714 18.75 1.33 -29.39
C ILE A 714 19.35 0.09 -30.04
N LEU A 715 18.61 -0.55 -30.96
CA LEU A 715 19.06 -1.73 -31.68
C LEU A 715 20.34 -1.46 -32.48
N ARG A 716 20.39 -0.37 -33.27
CA ARG A 716 21.58 0.00 -34.04
C ARG A 716 22.79 0.28 -33.13
N LYS A 717 22.57 0.98 -32.02
CA LYS A 717 23.62 1.25 -31.03
C LYS A 717 24.15 -0.06 -30.44
N SER A 718 23.25 -0.97 -30.03
CA SER A 718 23.62 -2.27 -29.47
C SER A 718 24.41 -3.12 -30.45
N LEU A 719 24.02 -3.19 -31.73
CA LEU A 719 24.78 -3.93 -32.75
C LEU A 719 26.19 -3.35 -32.91
N VAL A 720 26.31 -2.03 -33.10
CA VAL A 720 27.63 -1.39 -33.23
C VAL A 720 28.50 -1.56 -31.99
N ALA A 721 27.89 -1.57 -30.81
CA ALA A 721 28.63 -1.64 -29.55
C ALA A 721 29.05 -3.07 -29.16
N TRP A 722 28.25 -4.08 -29.52
CA TRP A 722 28.35 -5.42 -28.91
C TRP A 722 28.50 -6.57 -29.92
N ASP A 723 28.16 -6.40 -31.20
CA ASP A 723 28.42 -7.39 -32.25
C ASP A 723 29.81 -7.13 -32.85
N SER A 724 30.83 -7.68 -32.19
CA SER A 724 32.23 -7.34 -32.50
C SER A 724 32.83 -8.16 -33.66
N ASP A 725 32.24 -9.31 -33.98
CA ASP A 725 32.65 -10.20 -35.07
C ASP A 725 31.65 -10.26 -36.23
N ASN A 726 30.56 -9.49 -36.14
CA ASN A 726 29.55 -9.29 -37.17
C ASN A 726 28.82 -10.58 -37.56
N ASP A 727 28.60 -11.47 -36.59
CA ASP A 727 27.84 -12.70 -36.74
C ASP A 727 26.32 -12.51 -36.47
N GLY A 728 25.94 -11.32 -36.00
CA GLY A 728 24.57 -10.95 -35.66
C GLY A 728 24.17 -11.27 -34.22
N LEU A 729 25.11 -11.73 -33.39
CA LEU A 729 24.95 -11.95 -31.95
C LEU A 729 25.68 -10.87 -31.15
N ILE A 730 25.32 -10.76 -29.87
CA ILE A 730 25.91 -9.80 -28.95
C ILE A 730 26.95 -10.50 -28.08
N GLU A 731 28.14 -9.93 -28.02
CA GLU A 731 29.23 -10.50 -27.23
C GLU A 731 29.11 -10.14 -25.75
N ASN A 732 28.96 -11.16 -24.91
CA ASN A 732 29.01 -10.97 -23.47
C ASN A 732 30.40 -10.50 -23.05
N SER A 733 30.43 -9.55 -22.13
CA SER A 733 31.69 -9.09 -21.56
C SER A 733 32.21 -10.10 -20.53
N LYS A 734 33.52 -10.11 -20.25
CA LYS A 734 34.13 -10.86 -19.12
C LYS A 734 33.75 -10.24 -17.75
N PHE A 735 32.53 -9.75 -17.62
CA PHE A 735 31.98 -8.91 -16.58
C PHE A 735 30.47 -9.20 -16.45
N PRO A 736 29.86 -9.18 -15.26
CA PRO A 736 28.41 -9.35 -15.12
C PRO A 736 27.65 -8.17 -15.75
N ASP A 737 27.14 -8.37 -16.95
CA ASP A 737 26.49 -7.35 -17.79
C ASP A 737 25.03 -7.68 -18.10
N GLN A 738 24.35 -8.33 -17.16
CA GLN A 738 22.94 -8.72 -17.25
C GLN A 738 22.34 -9.00 -15.86
N THR A 739 21.03 -9.22 -15.78
CA THR A 739 20.24 -9.41 -14.54
C THR A 739 20.83 -10.35 -13.47
N TYR A 740 21.56 -11.41 -13.86
CA TYR A 740 22.37 -12.21 -12.95
C TYR A 740 23.68 -11.47 -12.65
N ASP A 741 23.58 -10.37 -11.91
CA ASP A 741 24.62 -9.36 -11.66
C ASP A 741 25.87 -9.87 -10.91
N ALA A 742 25.82 -11.09 -10.38
CA ALA A 742 26.94 -11.80 -9.76
C ALA A 742 27.53 -12.93 -10.64
N TRP A 743 26.98 -13.16 -11.84
CA TRP A 743 27.40 -14.24 -12.75
C TRP A 743 27.99 -13.66 -14.04
N VAL A 744 29.27 -13.96 -14.29
CA VAL A 744 29.93 -13.63 -15.55
C VAL A 744 29.44 -14.57 -16.65
N GLY A 745 28.91 -14.00 -17.73
CA GLY A 745 28.52 -14.76 -18.93
C GLY A 745 29.73 -15.47 -19.55
N LYS A 746 29.50 -16.64 -20.17
CA LYS A 746 30.54 -17.26 -20.99
C LYS A 746 30.67 -16.45 -22.29
N VAL A 747 31.91 -16.10 -22.63
CA VAL A 747 32.30 -15.59 -23.94
C VAL A 747 32.17 -16.71 -24.94
#